data_AF-A0A7C4II54-F1
#
_entry.id   AF-A0A7C4II54-F1
#
_cell.length_a   1.000
_cell.length_b   1.000
_cell.length_c   1.000
_cell.angle_alpha   90.00
_cell.angle_beta   90.00
_cell.angle_gamma   90.00
#
_symmetry.space_group_name_H-M   'P 1'
#
loop_
_entity.id
_entity.type
_entity.pdbx_description
1 polymer ?
#
loop_
_entity_poly.entity_id
_entity_poly.type
_entity_poly.pdbx_seq_one_letter_code
_entity_poly.pdbx_strand_id
1 'polypeptide(L)'
;MIITAKPRISFLWIVLATLPWVAVIFKEKVMGIAFTFSMRKFVENPAALSFLLTLPWYISWVVPPVVNFIADRIWTRFGRRKPFIITSWVGTILSIGFMPLAPDFGWLLTAYIIFCVFNDLGSPVESLKMEIVPPAQRATSAAVLSWISQVAVLLFWVVAIGRFDEVTTMFGFTVSGEQGMYWAVSIGMVIMLLFVMLGIKETNPHSALLGERFSLRSVFGGLFSPHLWPVYILAFSVAILGTGLGAFNLLLITEQWGYTKQDQGTNIAIGGIINLFLIPLLGLLANKVGRAPVYVGLVIAGIVVNLAMYLYYTLVLYDARPTLVEMVVFGEMLSVIGILTGMALTPLVYDFIPRNELGTYAAGSGLVTKATNILTASLMGLFVWAWATMFLGPPGEMVRVTLRNPATAAQIQSVLNNARWADPATGLPLAQPSLTARPWYATGAALDHGRCFEIRLRNDNSRSLREQRDRLEAEQSKHKARKAYAINRLRAMTGRVPPPATRPADAEPVDQANVKAYADRLIQQAAAAVKTRMEAVGRTDKVARLVAEAEAEATAEGILAAGISQLEAILEQRAAAFRDQVQAVLSQQLLRDGEQILAAGVDRAIIASFPLSARPDAGSVERTRDRVRNAEASVIDLRVTPDGQRWALAVSALCPPDRTDAAAERLRQILQAQATKSLQKSMQWPPPPPRIDPAEAFHLDVRIIEDPLDRYPSPITRVVYAIMGLFYDQPTPQRRVNALGRAVRRPGVFDHTGASEIADEPNAVRLVAIGRAGAEVGAAQVSQAVLSRLGELLPAAQVAPAAALYAQAVPAAREQRMTIAKTVVAAAFAKQQYDYLAGYIAVFVLQLIGLGITFFFLYLVRIGRVRRRGAEEAEAVQ
;
A
#
# COMPACT_ATOMS: atom_id res chain seq x y z
N MET A 1 -39.08 -18.21 -7.99
CA MET A 1 -38.22 -19.38 -8.26
C MET A 1 -37.77 -19.34 -9.72
N ILE A 2 -36.46 -19.22 -9.96
CA ILE A 2 -35.83 -19.25 -11.29
C ILE A 2 -35.75 -20.70 -11.75
N ILE A 3 -36.15 -21.00 -12.98
CA ILE A 3 -36.13 -22.36 -13.54
C ILE A 3 -35.15 -22.37 -14.71
N THR A 4 -34.26 -23.36 -14.75
CA THR A 4 -33.27 -23.52 -15.83
C THR A 4 -33.93 -23.93 -17.15
N ALA A 5 -33.19 -23.78 -18.26
CA ALA A 5 -33.58 -24.24 -19.60
C ALA A 5 -34.89 -23.63 -20.17
N LYS A 6 -35.32 -22.47 -19.67
CA LYS A 6 -36.43 -21.73 -20.28
C LYS A 6 -35.99 -21.06 -21.58
N PRO A 7 -36.85 -20.98 -22.62
CA PRO A 7 -36.49 -20.35 -23.89
C PRO A 7 -36.27 -18.84 -23.77
N ARG A 8 -36.97 -18.18 -22.84
CA ARG A 8 -36.80 -16.77 -22.47
C ARG A 8 -37.06 -16.57 -20.98
N ILE A 9 -36.32 -15.66 -20.36
CA ILE A 9 -36.52 -15.21 -18.98
C ILE A 9 -36.69 -13.68 -18.95
N SER A 10 -37.33 -13.15 -17.90
CA SER A 10 -37.49 -11.70 -17.75
C SER A 10 -36.16 -11.04 -17.39
N PHE A 11 -36.02 -9.74 -17.67
CA PHE A 11 -34.81 -8.98 -17.33
C PHE A 11 -34.50 -9.02 -15.82
N LEU A 12 -35.52 -8.94 -14.96
CA LEU A 12 -35.36 -9.08 -13.52
C LEU A 12 -34.76 -10.44 -13.12
N TRP A 13 -35.14 -11.52 -13.80
CA TRP A 13 -34.55 -12.84 -13.55
C TRP A 13 -33.08 -12.89 -13.95
N ILE A 14 -32.67 -12.17 -15.00
CA ILE A 14 -31.26 -12.04 -15.38
C ILE A 14 -30.50 -11.33 -14.26
N VAL A 15 -31.00 -10.19 -13.77
CA VAL A 15 -30.37 -9.44 -12.67
C VAL A 15 -30.26 -10.31 -11.41
N LEU A 16 -31.35 -10.94 -10.97
CA LEU A 16 -31.36 -11.82 -9.80
C LEU A 16 -30.44 -13.03 -9.98
N ALA A 17 -30.40 -13.61 -11.18
CA ALA A 17 -29.50 -14.70 -11.50
C ALA A 17 -28.03 -14.26 -11.49
N THR A 18 -27.69 -12.98 -11.65
CA THR A 18 -26.29 -12.52 -11.55
C THR A 18 -25.82 -12.24 -10.13
N LEU A 19 -26.72 -12.03 -9.15
CA LEU A 19 -26.34 -11.72 -7.76
C LEU A 19 -25.40 -12.74 -7.10
N PRO A 20 -25.56 -14.07 -7.28
CA PRO A 20 -24.63 -15.03 -6.69
C PRO A 20 -23.18 -14.85 -7.17
N TRP A 21 -22.98 -14.36 -8.40
CA TRP A 21 -21.66 -14.08 -8.97
C TRP A 21 -21.02 -12.85 -8.36
N VAL A 22 -21.82 -11.89 -7.90
CA VAL A 22 -21.32 -10.74 -7.15
C VAL A 22 -20.62 -11.21 -5.88
N ALA A 23 -21.24 -12.12 -5.12
CA ALA A 23 -20.62 -12.68 -3.93
C ALA A 23 -19.35 -13.47 -4.26
N VAL A 24 -19.34 -14.21 -5.37
CA VAL A 24 -18.13 -14.90 -5.88
C VAL A 24 -17.02 -13.90 -6.18
N ILE A 25 -17.32 -12.77 -6.82
CA ILE A 25 -16.34 -11.72 -7.12
C ILE A 25 -15.79 -11.09 -5.84
N PHE A 26 -16.66 -10.75 -4.89
CA PHE A 26 -16.23 -10.24 -3.58
C PHE A 26 -15.31 -11.23 -2.86
N LYS A 27 -15.69 -12.51 -2.86
CA LYS A 27 -14.88 -13.62 -2.34
C LYS A 27 -13.52 -13.71 -3.02
N GLU A 28 -13.46 -13.63 -4.35
CA GLU A 28 -12.20 -13.63 -5.09
C GLU A 28 -11.33 -12.41 -4.79
N LYS A 29 -11.93 -11.23 -4.60
CA LYS A 29 -11.19 -10.02 -4.22
C LYS A 29 -10.62 -10.10 -2.81
N VAL A 30 -11.38 -10.62 -1.83
CA VAL A 30 -10.84 -10.91 -0.48
C VAL A 30 -9.69 -11.92 -0.59
N MET A 31 -9.90 -13.04 -1.26
CA MET A 31 -8.91 -14.11 -1.32
C MET A 31 -7.70 -13.81 -2.20
N GLY A 32 -7.78 -12.82 -3.08
CA GLY A 32 -6.64 -12.31 -3.82
C GLY A 32 -5.90 -11.18 -3.08
N ILE A 33 -6.61 -10.12 -2.71
CA ILE A 33 -6.02 -8.86 -2.22
C ILE A 33 -5.83 -8.90 -0.71
N ALA A 34 -6.92 -9.11 0.03
CA ALA A 34 -6.88 -9.10 1.48
C ALA A 34 -5.99 -10.20 2.05
N PHE A 35 -6.12 -11.40 1.46
CA PHE A 35 -5.32 -12.54 1.83
C PHE A 35 -3.82 -12.32 1.58
N THR A 36 -3.45 -11.59 0.52
CA THR A 36 -2.04 -11.20 0.30
C THR A 36 -1.51 -10.38 1.48
N PHE A 37 -2.29 -9.41 2.00
CA PHE A 37 -1.90 -8.65 3.19
C PHE A 37 -1.86 -9.52 4.45
N SER A 38 -2.80 -10.46 4.63
CA SER A 38 -2.78 -11.42 5.74
C SER A 38 -1.53 -12.31 5.69
N MET A 39 -1.17 -12.81 4.51
CA MET A 39 0.01 -13.67 4.29
C MET A 39 1.32 -12.90 4.46
N ARG A 40 1.36 -11.63 4.05
CA ARG A 40 2.54 -10.77 4.18
C ARG A 40 2.98 -10.61 5.64
N LYS A 41 2.08 -10.75 6.61
CA LYS A 41 2.40 -10.76 8.05
C LYS A 41 3.30 -11.92 8.48
N PHE A 42 3.28 -13.02 7.71
CA PHE A 42 4.04 -14.24 8.02
C PHE A 42 5.20 -14.49 7.04
N VAL A 43 5.14 -13.92 5.84
CA VAL A 43 6.09 -14.21 4.75
C VAL A 43 6.73 -12.93 4.20
N GLU A 44 7.97 -12.69 4.61
CA GLU A 44 8.75 -11.52 4.15
C GLU A 44 9.42 -11.72 2.78
N ASN A 45 9.65 -12.95 2.34
CA ASN A 45 10.28 -13.22 1.05
C ASN A 45 9.24 -13.16 -0.10
N PRO A 46 9.38 -12.22 -1.07
CA PRO A 46 8.47 -12.11 -2.22
C PRO A 46 8.36 -13.41 -3.03
N ALA A 47 9.44 -14.17 -3.19
CA ALA A 47 9.43 -15.43 -3.93
C ALA A 47 8.58 -16.49 -3.21
N ALA A 48 8.72 -16.60 -1.89
CA ALA A 48 7.92 -17.51 -1.08
C ALA A 48 6.43 -17.07 -1.08
N LEU A 49 6.17 -15.78 -0.98
CA LEU A 49 4.81 -15.24 -1.06
C LEU A 49 4.16 -15.57 -2.41
N SER A 50 4.86 -15.32 -3.51
CA SER A 50 4.35 -15.65 -4.86
C SER A 50 4.08 -17.15 -5.00
N PHE A 51 5.03 -17.99 -4.58
CA PHE A 51 4.85 -19.44 -4.60
C PHE A 51 3.60 -19.87 -3.84
N LEU A 52 3.38 -19.36 -2.63
CA LEU A 52 2.20 -19.67 -1.83
C LEU A 52 0.90 -19.24 -2.50
N LEU A 53 0.90 -18.08 -3.17
CA LEU A 53 -0.24 -17.59 -3.95
C LEU A 53 -0.48 -18.40 -5.24
N THR A 54 0.49 -19.20 -5.70
CA THR A 54 0.31 -20.13 -6.83
C THR A 54 -0.26 -21.48 -6.43
N LEU A 55 -0.22 -21.87 -5.15
CA LEU A 55 -0.78 -23.14 -4.64
C LEU A 55 -2.22 -23.44 -5.10
N PRO A 56 -3.16 -22.46 -5.11
CA PRO A 56 -4.51 -22.71 -5.61
C PRO A 56 -4.52 -23.21 -7.04
N TRP A 57 -3.59 -22.74 -7.89
CA TRP A 57 -3.57 -23.11 -9.30
C TRP A 57 -3.14 -24.55 -9.52
N TYR A 58 -2.30 -25.12 -8.66
CA TYR A 58 -1.99 -26.55 -8.69
C TYR A 58 -3.22 -27.40 -8.39
N ILE A 59 -4.04 -26.97 -7.42
CA ILE A 59 -5.31 -27.62 -7.09
C ILE A 59 -6.31 -27.46 -8.25
N SER A 60 -6.41 -26.24 -8.80
CA SER A 60 -7.26 -25.92 -9.95
C SER A 60 -6.85 -26.63 -11.24
N TRP A 61 -5.65 -27.21 -11.30
CA TRP A 61 -5.22 -28.00 -12.42
C TRP A 61 -5.88 -29.38 -12.46
N VAL A 62 -6.31 -29.88 -11.29
CA VAL A 62 -6.87 -31.23 -11.12
C VAL A 62 -8.37 -31.20 -10.81
N VAL A 63 -8.79 -30.37 -9.85
CA VAL A 63 -10.15 -30.44 -9.30
C VAL A 63 -11.23 -30.00 -10.32
N PRO A 64 -11.18 -28.81 -10.95
CA PRO A 64 -12.20 -28.36 -11.89
C PRO A 64 -12.44 -29.29 -13.09
N PRO A 65 -11.39 -29.82 -13.78
CA PRO A 65 -11.61 -30.77 -14.89
C PRO A 65 -12.38 -32.03 -14.44
N VAL A 66 -12.00 -32.60 -13.30
CA VAL A 66 -12.66 -33.80 -12.75
C VAL A 66 -14.10 -33.49 -12.34
N VAL A 67 -14.31 -32.40 -11.61
CA VAL A 67 -15.62 -32.04 -11.08
C VAL A 67 -16.59 -31.67 -12.19
N ASN A 68 -16.20 -30.86 -13.17
CA ASN A 68 -17.04 -30.53 -14.31
C ASN A 68 -17.42 -31.79 -15.10
N PHE A 69 -16.46 -32.68 -15.31
CA PHE A 69 -16.71 -33.94 -16.03
C PHE A 69 -17.70 -34.86 -15.29
N ILE A 70 -17.56 -34.99 -13.96
CA ILE A 70 -18.47 -35.77 -13.12
C ILE A 70 -19.85 -35.11 -13.05
N ALA A 71 -19.88 -33.78 -12.86
CA ALA A 71 -21.11 -33.02 -12.75
C ALA A 71 -21.99 -33.20 -13.98
N ASP A 72 -21.44 -33.34 -15.18
CA ASP A 72 -22.25 -33.54 -16.38
C ASP A 72 -22.90 -34.94 -16.48
N ARG A 73 -22.46 -35.93 -15.69
CA ARG A 73 -22.88 -37.35 -15.77
C ARG A 73 -23.77 -37.83 -14.63
N ILE A 74 -23.94 -37.03 -13.59
CA ILE A 74 -24.74 -37.38 -12.41
C ILE A 74 -26.05 -36.59 -12.41
N TRP A 75 -27.16 -37.24 -12.08
CA TRP A 75 -28.42 -36.56 -11.75
C TRP A 75 -28.85 -36.94 -10.34
N THR A 76 -29.09 -35.95 -9.48
CA THR A 76 -29.59 -36.16 -8.11
C THR A 76 -30.96 -35.52 -7.93
N ARG A 77 -31.62 -35.79 -6.79
CA ARG A 77 -32.89 -35.14 -6.43
C ARG A 77 -32.82 -33.61 -6.35
N PHE A 78 -31.62 -33.06 -6.13
CA PHE A 78 -31.40 -31.62 -6.03
C PHE A 78 -31.00 -30.98 -7.37
N GLY A 79 -30.86 -31.78 -8.43
CA GLY A 79 -30.32 -31.38 -9.71
C GLY A 79 -28.95 -32.00 -9.99
N ARG A 80 -28.32 -31.51 -11.05
CA ARG A 80 -27.04 -31.96 -11.57
C ARG A 80 -25.86 -31.22 -10.93
N ARG A 81 -25.95 -29.89 -10.85
CA ARG A 81 -24.80 -29.01 -10.50
C ARG A 81 -24.89 -28.49 -9.08
N LYS A 82 -26.10 -28.26 -8.59
CA LYS A 82 -26.38 -27.81 -7.23
C LYS A 82 -25.66 -28.59 -6.12
N PRO A 83 -25.59 -29.94 -6.11
CA PRO A 83 -24.88 -30.64 -5.04
C PRO A 83 -23.41 -30.20 -4.92
N PHE A 84 -22.72 -30.05 -6.04
CA PHE A 84 -21.33 -29.57 -6.08
C PHE A 84 -21.22 -28.13 -5.62
N ILE A 85 -22.11 -27.24 -6.08
CA ILE A 85 -22.12 -25.82 -5.69
C ILE A 85 -22.41 -25.67 -4.19
N ILE A 86 -23.37 -26.41 -3.65
CA ILE A 86 -23.73 -26.36 -2.23
C ILE A 86 -22.55 -26.84 -1.38
N THR A 87 -21.97 -28.00 -1.69
CA THR A 87 -20.81 -28.52 -0.96
C THR A 87 -19.61 -27.58 -1.05
N SER A 88 -19.33 -27.05 -2.25
CA SER A 88 -18.28 -26.06 -2.51
C SER A 88 -18.44 -24.80 -1.65
N TRP A 89 -19.64 -24.21 -1.67
CA TRP A 89 -19.88 -22.93 -1.01
C TRP A 89 -19.92 -23.09 0.50
N VAL A 90 -20.46 -24.19 1.03
CA VAL A 90 -20.40 -24.47 2.47
C VAL A 90 -18.96 -24.57 2.93
N GLY A 91 -18.12 -25.36 2.26
CA GLY A 91 -16.70 -25.47 2.61
C GLY A 91 -15.97 -24.14 2.49
N THR A 92 -16.23 -23.39 1.41
CA THR A 92 -15.68 -22.04 1.19
C THR A 92 -16.05 -21.06 2.30
N ILE A 93 -17.32 -21.00 2.69
CA ILE A 93 -17.84 -20.12 3.74
C ILE A 93 -17.17 -20.41 5.07
N LEU A 94 -17.05 -21.70 5.42
CA LEU A 94 -16.39 -22.13 6.65
C LEU A 94 -14.91 -21.75 6.62
N SER A 95 -14.19 -22.08 5.54
CA SER A 95 -12.76 -21.75 5.42
C SER A 95 -12.50 -20.25 5.53
N ILE A 96 -13.21 -19.41 4.78
CA ILE A 96 -13.08 -17.94 4.84
C ILE A 96 -13.47 -17.41 6.22
N GLY A 97 -14.50 -17.98 6.85
CA GLY A 97 -14.93 -17.58 8.20
C GLY A 97 -13.88 -17.85 9.29
N PHE A 98 -13.09 -18.92 9.13
CA PHE A 98 -12.04 -19.33 10.08
C PHE A 98 -10.65 -18.74 9.77
N MET A 99 -10.38 -18.28 8.54
CA MET A 99 -9.09 -17.65 8.19
C MET A 99 -8.66 -16.49 9.09
N PRO A 100 -9.51 -15.50 9.44
CA PRO A 100 -9.08 -14.38 10.27
C PRO A 100 -8.88 -14.76 11.75
N LEU A 101 -9.16 -16.02 12.12
CA LEU A 101 -8.89 -16.59 13.44
C LEU A 101 -7.57 -17.37 13.47
N ALA A 102 -6.79 -17.35 12.39
CA ALA A 102 -5.53 -18.09 12.29
C ALA A 102 -4.48 -17.60 13.31
N PRO A 103 -4.04 -18.44 14.26
CA PRO A 103 -3.01 -18.06 15.23
C PRO A 103 -1.59 -18.13 14.63
N ASP A 104 -1.39 -18.92 13.58
CA ASP A 104 -0.09 -19.14 12.96
C ASP A 104 -0.22 -19.35 11.44
N PHE A 105 0.93 -19.37 10.79
CA PHE A 105 1.04 -19.55 9.34
C PHE A 105 0.49 -20.91 8.87
N GLY A 106 0.72 -22.00 9.62
CA GLY A 106 0.28 -23.34 9.24
C GLY A 106 -1.23 -23.47 9.22
N TRP A 107 -1.91 -22.87 10.21
CA TRP A 107 -3.37 -22.78 10.23
C TRP A 107 -3.90 -21.99 9.03
N LEU A 108 -3.34 -20.80 8.77
CA LEU A 108 -3.77 -19.94 7.66
C LEU A 108 -3.60 -20.67 6.31
N LEU A 109 -2.44 -21.31 6.12
CA LEU A 109 -2.15 -22.10 4.93
C LEU A 109 -3.10 -23.29 4.78
N THR A 110 -3.40 -24.01 5.86
CA THR A 110 -4.32 -25.15 5.84
C THR A 110 -5.74 -24.69 5.50
N ALA A 111 -6.23 -23.63 6.14
CA ALA A 111 -7.53 -23.04 5.84
C ALA A 111 -7.60 -22.57 4.37
N TYR A 112 -6.50 -22.03 3.86
CA TYR A 112 -6.37 -21.60 2.46
C TYR A 112 -6.40 -22.77 1.47
N ILE A 113 -5.68 -23.86 1.74
CA ILE A 113 -5.71 -25.06 0.90
C ILE A 113 -7.11 -25.67 0.89
N ILE A 114 -7.74 -25.81 2.05
CA ILE A 114 -9.11 -26.30 2.17
C ILE A 114 -10.07 -25.39 1.38
N PHE A 115 -9.94 -24.08 1.54
CA PHE A 115 -10.69 -23.10 0.74
C PHE A 115 -10.51 -23.34 -0.76
N CYS A 116 -9.28 -23.52 -1.24
CA CYS A 116 -9.00 -23.72 -2.67
C CYS A 116 -9.66 -24.98 -3.21
N VAL A 117 -9.55 -26.10 -2.48
CA VAL A 117 -10.20 -27.36 -2.85
C VAL A 117 -11.71 -27.17 -2.97
N PHE A 118 -12.34 -26.61 -1.93
CA PHE A 118 -13.79 -26.38 -1.94
C PHE A 118 -14.23 -25.36 -2.98
N ASN A 119 -13.46 -24.30 -3.20
CA ASN A 119 -13.73 -23.32 -4.24
C ASN A 119 -13.78 -23.98 -5.62
N ASP A 120 -12.83 -24.86 -5.91
CA ASP A 120 -12.71 -25.52 -7.21
C ASP A 120 -13.74 -26.65 -7.43
N LEU A 121 -14.24 -27.26 -6.35
CA LEU A 121 -15.46 -28.08 -6.39
C LEU A 121 -16.68 -27.29 -6.90
N GLY A 122 -16.66 -25.96 -6.80
CA GLY A 122 -17.73 -25.08 -7.25
C GLY A 122 -17.66 -24.73 -8.74
N SER A 123 -16.69 -25.27 -9.48
CA SER A 123 -16.49 -25.01 -10.91
C SER A 123 -17.74 -25.18 -11.81
N PRO A 124 -18.73 -26.07 -11.50
CA PRO A 124 -19.98 -26.14 -12.28
C PRO A 124 -20.88 -24.89 -12.18
N VAL A 125 -20.57 -23.93 -11.30
CA VAL A 125 -21.33 -22.68 -11.15
C VAL A 125 -21.40 -21.90 -12.47
N GLU A 126 -20.29 -21.79 -13.21
CA GLU A 126 -20.24 -21.08 -14.49
C GLU A 126 -21.13 -21.76 -15.53
N SER A 127 -21.15 -23.08 -15.51
CA SER A 127 -22.00 -23.86 -16.39
C SER A 127 -23.48 -23.66 -16.01
N LEU A 128 -23.82 -23.64 -14.72
CA LEU A 128 -25.19 -23.38 -14.23
C LEU A 128 -25.70 -22.00 -14.71
N LYS A 129 -24.83 -20.98 -14.73
CA LYS A 129 -25.15 -19.66 -15.30
C LYS A 129 -25.68 -19.76 -16.72
N MET A 130 -24.99 -20.54 -17.55
CA MET A 130 -25.30 -20.70 -18.98
C MET A 130 -26.57 -21.52 -19.23
N GLU A 131 -27.06 -22.25 -18.22
CA GLU A 131 -28.34 -22.98 -18.25
C GLU A 131 -29.52 -22.15 -17.75
N ILE A 132 -29.27 -21.21 -16.83
CA ILE A 132 -30.28 -20.26 -16.37
C ILE A 132 -30.62 -19.27 -17.48
N VAL A 133 -29.60 -18.75 -18.16
CA VAL A 133 -29.76 -17.72 -19.18
C VAL A 133 -29.83 -18.37 -20.58
N PRO A 134 -30.98 -18.23 -21.29
CA PRO A 134 -31.12 -18.81 -22.62
C PRO A 134 -30.15 -18.17 -23.62
N PRO A 135 -29.75 -18.90 -24.68
CA PRO A 135 -28.76 -18.42 -25.66
C PRO A 135 -29.05 -17.02 -26.21
N ALA A 136 -30.31 -16.71 -26.51
CA ALA A 136 -30.74 -15.41 -27.04
C ALA A 136 -30.50 -14.22 -26.08
N GLN A 137 -30.34 -14.48 -24.77
CA GLN A 137 -30.19 -13.44 -23.74
C GLN A 137 -28.82 -13.47 -23.06
N ARG A 138 -27.89 -14.34 -23.49
CA ARG A 138 -26.55 -14.47 -22.89
C ARG A 138 -25.72 -13.20 -23.01
N ALA A 139 -25.78 -12.52 -24.15
CA ALA A 139 -25.08 -11.25 -24.35
C ALA A 139 -25.57 -10.18 -23.36
N THR A 140 -26.89 -10.05 -23.19
CA THR A 140 -27.50 -9.13 -22.21
C THR A 140 -27.09 -9.50 -20.79
N SER A 141 -27.12 -10.78 -20.43
CA SER A 141 -26.68 -11.23 -19.10
C SER A 141 -25.19 -10.99 -18.85
N ALA A 142 -24.34 -11.15 -19.87
CA ALA A 142 -22.91 -10.86 -19.75
C ALA A 142 -22.67 -9.37 -19.51
N ALA A 143 -23.36 -8.49 -20.24
CA ALA A 143 -23.30 -7.05 -20.04
C ALA A 143 -23.77 -6.63 -18.63
N VAL A 144 -24.92 -7.16 -18.18
CA VAL A 144 -25.44 -6.92 -16.82
C VAL A 144 -24.45 -7.42 -15.77
N LEU A 145 -23.90 -8.62 -15.96
CA LEU A 145 -22.91 -9.18 -15.05
C LEU A 145 -21.65 -8.30 -14.98
N SER A 146 -21.06 -7.90 -16.11
CA SER A 146 -19.88 -7.02 -16.14
C SER A 146 -20.15 -5.69 -15.42
N TRP A 147 -21.33 -5.10 -15.64
CA TRP A 147 -21.72 -3.85 -14.99
C TRP A 147 -21.84 -4.01 -13.47
N ILE A 148 -22.59 -5.02 -12.99
CA ILE A 148 -22.75 -5.29 -11.56
C ILE A 148 -21.41 -5.69 -10.93
N SER A 149 -20.57 -6.44 -11.64
CA SER A 149 -19.21 -6.80 -11.22
C SER A 149 -18.37 -5.55 -10.98
N GLN A 150 -18.48 -4.55 -11.84
CA GLN A 150 -17.75 -3.29 -11.68
C GLN A 150 -18.21 -2.51 -10.44
N VAL A 151 -19.53 -2.48 -10.18
CA VAL A 151 -20.09 -1.89 -8.96
C VAL A 151 -19.58 -2.63 -7.71
N ALA A 152 -19.55 -3.96 -7.75
CA ALA A 152 -19.03 -4.79 -6.68
C ALA A 152 -17.55 -4.51 -6.40
N VAL A 153 -16.73 -4.41 -7.44
CA VAL A 153 -15.31 -4.06 -7.35
C VAL A 153 -15.13 -2.68 -6.74
N LEU A 154 -15.92 -1.69 -7.15
CA LEU A 154 -15.88 -0.34 -6.59
C LEU A 154 -16.21 -0.35 -5.09
N LEU A 155 -17.29 -1.04 -4.69
CA LEU A 155 -17.67 -1.18 -3.28
C LEU A 155 -16.58 -1.87 -2.46
N PHE A 156 -15.96 -2.93 -3.00
CA PHE A 156 -14.85 -3.61 -2.34
C PHE A 156 -13.67 -2.67 -2.08
N TRP A 157 -13.24 -1.91 -3.10
CA TRP A 157 -12.06 -1.05 -2.98
C TRP A 157 -12.30 0.17 -2.09
N VAL A 158 -13.45 0.84 -2.21
CA VAL A 158 -13.76 2.04 -1.41
C VAL A 158 -14.03 1.68 0.05
N VAL A 159 -14.84 0.64 0.29
CA VAL A 159 -15.40 0.36 1.61
C VAL A 159 -14.61 -0.72 2.34
N ALA A 160 -14.32 -1.84 1.67
CA ALA A 160 -13.74 -3.00 2.36
C ALA A 160 -12.23 -2.82 2.59
N ILE A 161 -11.46 -2.47 1.55
CA ILE A 161 -10.01 -2.27 1.67
C ILE A 161 -9.68 -0.99 2.44
N GLY A 162 -10.44 0.08 2.23
CA GLY A 162 -10.25 1.35 2.93
C GLY A 162 -10.26 1.23 4.45
N ARG A 163 -11.09 0.31 4.97
CA ARG A 163 -11.29 0.09 6.40
C ARG A 163 -10.56 -1.15 6.94
N PHE A 164 -9.65 -1.73 6.16
CA PHE A 164 -9.00 -2.99 6.50
C PHE A 164 -8.19 -2.91 7.81
N ASP A 165 -7.54 -1.77 8.06
CA ASP A 165 -6.69 -1.53 9.23
C ASP A 165 -7.45 -0.92 10.42
N GLU A 166 -8.73 -0.59 10.27
CA GLU A 166 -9.54 -0.03 11.37
C GLU A 166 -9.86 -1.11 12.40
N VAL A 167 -9.85 -0.75 13.69
CA VAL A 167 -10.36 -1.61 14.76
C VAL A 167 -11.66 -0.98 15.27
N THR A 168 -12.76 -1.73 15.18
CA THR A 168 -14.07 -1.26 15.62
C THR A 168 -14.60 -2.13 16.75
N THR A 169 -15.28 -1.53 17.73
CA THR A 169 -15.96 -2.27 18.79
C THR A 169 -17.41 -2.54 18.37
N MET A 170 -17.74 -3.81 18.11
CA MET A 170 -19.10 -4.23 17.76
C MET A 170 -19.60 -5.21 18.83
N PHE A 171 -20.74 -4.91 19.45
CA PHE A 171 -21.33 -5.70 20.55
C PHE A 171 -20.38 -5.98 21.74
N GLY A 172 -19.47 -5.05 22.04
CA GLY A 172 -18.49 -5.20 23.12
C GLY A 172 -17.26 -6.05 22.76
N PHE A 173 -17.18 -6.58 21.54
CA PHE A 173 -15.99 -7.27 21.01
C PHE A 173 -15.20 -6.34 20.10
N THR A 174 -13.87 -6.35 20.23
CA THR A 174 -12.98 -5.66 19.30
C THR A 174 -12.84 -6.50 18.03
N VAL A 175 -13.36 -6.01 16.92
CA VAL A 175 -13.28 -6.65 15.60
C VAL A 175 -12.33 -5.84 14.72
N SER A 176 -11.29 -6.49 14.20
CA SER A 176 -10.42 -5.84 13.21
C SER A 176 -11.14 -5.72 11.86
N GLY A 177 -10.78 -4.70 11.07
CA GLY A 177 -11.32 -4.51 9.72
C GLY A 177 -11.11 -5.73 8.83
N GLU A 178 -9.95 -6.38 8.97
CA GLU A 178 -9.67 -7.69 8.39
C GLU A 178 -10.75 -8.73 8.75
N GLN A 179 -10.99 -8.99 10.05
CA GLN A 179 -12.02 -9.93 10.51
C GLN A 179 -13.41 -9.57 9.96
N GLY A 180 -13.76 -8.29 10.06
CA GLY A 180 -15.04 -7.77 9.57
C GLY A 180 -15.24 -8.05 8.08
N MET A 181 -14.20 -7.91 7.26
CA MET A 181 -14.28 -8.16 5.82
C MET A 181 -14.42 -9.65 5.49
N TYR A 182 -13.63 -10.53 6.10
CA TYR A 182 -13.76 -11.98 5.89
C TYR A 182 -15.16 -12.47 6.29
N TRP A 183 -15.66 -12.04 7.45
CA TRP A 183 -17.01 -12.42 7.91
C TRP A 183 -18.13 -11.81 7.07
N ALA A 184 -18.00 -10.55 6.62
CA ALA A 184 -18.98 -9.94 5.73
C ALA A 184 -19.13 -10.72 4.42
N VAL A 185 -18.02 -11.17 3.84
CA VAL A 185 -18.04 -12.03 2.64
C VAL A 185 -18.62 -13.41 2.96
N SER A 186 -18.26 -14.03 4.08
CA SER A 186 -18.86 -15.31 4.48
C SER A 186 -20.37 -15.19 4.65
N ILE A 187 -20.88 -14.15 5.30
CA ILE A 187 -22.33 -13.90 5.46
C ILE A 187 -22.98 -13.64 4.10
N GLY A 188 -22.38 -12.81 3.25
CA GLY A 188 -22.89 -12.56 1.89
C GLY A 188 -22.98 -13.85 1.07
N MET A 189 -21.97 -14.70 1.17
CA MET A 189 -21.95 -16.03 0.56
C MET A 189 -23.03 -16.97 1.14
N VAL A 190 -23.32 -16.92 2.45
CA VAL A 190 -24.45 -17.67 3.05
C VAL A 190 -25.78 -17.23 2.46
N ILE A 191 -26.02 -15.92 2.35
CA ILE A 191 -27.26 -15.40 1.76
C ILE A 191 -27.38 -15.85 0.31
N MET A 192 -26.31 -15.77 -0.48
CA MET A 192 -26.32 -16.23 -1.87
C MET A 192 -26.44 -17.74 -1.99
N LEU A 193 -25.86 -18.52 -1.06
CA LEU A 193 -26.03 -19.97 -1.01
C LEU A 193 -27.50 -20.34 -0.79
N LEU A 194 -28.17 -19.70 0.18
CA LEU A 194 -29.59 -19.90 0.42
C LEU A 194 -30.43 -19.51 -0.80
N PHE A 195 -30.07 -18.42 -1.48
CA PHE A 195 -30.70 -18.02 -2.73
C PHE A 195 -30.52 -19.05 -3.85
N VAL A 196 -29.33 -19.63 -4.04
CA VAL A 196 -29.10 -20.67 -5.06
C VAL A 196 -29.82 -21.96 -4.68
N MET A 197 -29.78 -22.36 -3.42
CA MET A 197 -30.38 -23.59 -2.91
C MET A 197 -31.90 -23.57 -3.07
N LEU A 198 -32.56 -22.49 -2.64
CA LEU A 198 -34.02 -22.35 -2.57
C LEU A 198 -34.62 -21.68 -3.82
N GLY A 199 -33.88 -20.75 -4.43
CA GLY A 199 -34.39 -19.84 -5.45
C GLY A 199 -34.27 -20.37 -6.88
N ILE A 200 -33.28 -21.22 -7.18
CA ILE A 200 -33.06 -21.78 -8.52
C ILE A 200 -33.59 -23.21 -8.54
N LYS A 201 -34.27 -23.67 -9.60
CA LYS A 201 -34.69 -25.06 -9.78
C LYS A 201 -34.09 -25.59 -11.07
N GLU A 202 -33.29 -26.64 -10.95
CA GLU A 202 -32.73 -27.34 -12.10
C GLU A 202 -33.78 -28.26 -12.73
N THR A 203 -33.83 -28.27 -14.06
CA THR A 203 -34.65 -29.13 -14.90
C THR A 203 -33.76 -30.16 -15.57
N ASN A 204 -34.21 -31.42 -15.65
CA ASN A 204 -33.42 -32.49 -16.27
C ASN A 204 -33.22 -32.18 -17.77
N PRO A 205 -31.98 -31.99 -18.25
CA PRO A 205 -31.73 -31.65 -19.65
C PRO A 205 -31.83 -32.85 -20.61
N HIS A 206 -32.18 -34.06 -20.14
CA HIS A 206 -32.18 -35.29 -20.95
C HIS A 206 -30.86 -35.48 -21.72
N SER A 207 -29.73 -35.27 -21.03
CA SER A 207 -28.40 -35.36 -21.62
C SER A 207 -28.09 -36.80 -22.05
N ALA A 208 -27.59 -36.98 -23.28
CA ALA A 208 -27.14 -38.26 -23.81
C ALA A 208 -25.94 -38.87 -23.04
N LEU A 209 -25.27 -38.06 -22.21
CA LEU A 209 -24.09 -38.47 -21.42
C LEU A 209 -24.46 -39.03 -20.03
N LEU A 210 -25.75 -39.02 -19.66
CA LEU A 210 -26.22 -39.58 -18.39
C LEU A 210 -25.93 -41.09 -18.35
N GLY A 211 -25.10 -41.52 -17.39
CA GLY A 211 -24.74 -42.92 -17.18
C GLY A 211 -23.48 -43.40 -17.92
N GLU A 212 -22.79 -42.54 -18.68
CA GLU A 212 -21.50 -42.88 -19.28
C GLU A 212 -20.43 -43.10 -18.19
N ARG A 213 -19.64 -44.19 -18.30
CA ARG A 213 -18.59 -44.49 -17.32
C ARG A 213 -17.45 -43.50 -17.42
N PHE A 214 -16.98 -43.01 -16.27
CA PHE A 214 -15.80 -42.15 -16.17
C PHE A 214 -14.56 -42.88 -16.70
N SER A 215 -13.86 -42.27 -17.66
CA SER A 215 -12.56 -42.75 -18.13
C SER A 215 -11.61 -41.57 -18.33
N LEU A 216 -10.44 -41.62 -17.68
CA LEU A 216 -9.41 -40.60 -17.88
C LEU A 216 -8.95 -40.55 -19.35
N ARG A 217 -8.97 -41.69 -20.04
CA ARG A 217 -8.54 -41.78 -21.44
C ARG A 217 -9.42 -40.95 -22.38
N SER A 218 -10.74 -40.86 -22.14
CA SER A 218 -11.63 -40.04 -22.97
C SER A 218 -11.46 -38.56 -22.69
N VAL A 219 -11.22 -38.17 -21.43
CA VAL A 219 -10.90 -36.80 -21.03
C VAL A 219 -9.61 -36.33 -21.71
N PHE A 220 -8.52 -37.07 -21.55
CA PHE A 220 -7.24 -36.72 -22.17
C PHE A 220 -7.30 -36.80 -23.71
N GLY A 221 -8.00 -37.78 -24.28
CA GLY A 221 -8.18 -37.88 -25.73
C GLY A 221 -8.91 -36.68 -26.34
N GLY A 222 -9.94 -36.16 -25.67
CA GLY A 222 -10.65 -34.95 -26.11
C GLY A 222 -9.83 -33.68 -25.91
N LEU A 223 -9.22 -33.54 -24.73
CA LEU A 223 -8.39 -32.38 -24.39
C LEU A 223 -7.22 -32.21 -25.36
N PHE A 224 -6.54 -33.28 -25.75
CA PHE A 224 -5.38 -33.24 -26.63
C PHE A 224 -5.72 -33.50 -28.11
N SER A 225 -6.92 -33.12 -28.54
CA SER A 225 -7.29 -33.22 -29.96
C SER A 225 -6.38 -32.34 -30.83
N PRO A 226 -5.82 -32.86 -31.94
CA PRO A 226 -4.80 -32.16 -32.73
C PRO A 226 -5.24 -30.78 -33.25
N HIS A 227 -6.53 -30.59 -33.54
CA HIS A 227 -7.04 -29.32 -34.08
C HIS A 227 -7.31 -28.26 -33.02
N LEU A 228 -7.45 -28.61 -31.74
CA LEU A 228 -7.55 -27.65 -30.63
C LEU A 228 -6.18 -27.13 -30.19
N TRP A 229 -5.10 -27.86 -30.51
CA TRP A 229 -3.73 -27.50 -30.13
C TRP A 229 -3.33 -26.06 -30.52
N PRO A 230 -3.60 -25.57 -31.75
CA PRO A 230 -3.32 -24.18 -32.09
C PRO A 230 -4.11 -23.17 -31.24
N VAL A 231 -5.36 -23.50 -30.88
CA VAL A 231 -6.19 -22.63 -30.03
C VAL A 231 -5.67 -22.63 -28.59
N TYR A 232 -5.09 -23.73 -28.10
CA TYR A 232 -4.37 -23.74 -26.83
C TYR A 232 -3.07 -22.93 -26.86
N ILE A 233 -2.36 -22.91 -27.99
CA ILE A 233 -1.21 -21.99 -28.18
C ILE A 233 -1.68 -20.54 -28.07
N LEU A 234 -2.85 -20.20 -28.64
CA LEU A 234 -3.46 -18.89 -28.45
C LEU A 234 -3.84 -18.65 -26.98
N ALA A 235 -4.45 -19.62 -26.29
CA ALA A 235 -4.79 -19.50 -24.87
C ALA A 235 -3.54 -19.31 -23.98
N PHE A 236 -2.46 -20.03 -24.27
CA PHE A 236 -1.15 -19.86 -23.64
C PHE A 236 -0.61 -18.45 -23.86
N SER A 237 -0.65 -17.97 -25.10
CA SER A 237 -0.29 -16.60 -25.45
C SER A 237 -1.09 -15.57 -24.67
N VAL A 238 -2.40 -15.73 -24.59
CA VAL A 238 -3.29 -14.83 -23.84
C VAL A 238 -2.93 -14.83 -22.36
N ALA A 239 -2.68 -16.00 -21.77
CA ALA A 239 -2.31 -16.11 -20.36
C ALA A 239 -0.96 -15.43 -20.07
N ILE A 240 0.03 -15.59 -20.96
CA ILE A 240 1.30 -14.86 -20.88
C ILE A 240 1.07 -13.35 -21.00
N LEU A 241 0.30 -12.89 -22.00
CA LEU A 241 0.00 -11.47 -22.22
C LEU A 241 -0.74 -10.84 -21.04
N GLY A 242 -1.60 -11.61 -20.38
CA GLY A 242 -2.33 -11.23 -19.18
C GLY A 242 -1.51 -11.28 -17.90
N THR A 243 -0.23 -11.69 -17.97
CA THR A 243 0.66 -11.63 -16.81
C THR A 243 0.89 -10.19 -16.41
N GLY A 244 0.72 -9.90 -15.11
CA GLY A 244 1.09 -8.63 -14.51
C GLY A 244 1.90 -8.86 -13.24
N LEU A 245 2.12 -7.80 -12.46
CA LEU A 245 2.79 -7.91 -11.16
C LEU A 245 2.00 -8.72 -10.12
N GLY A 246 0.70 -8.92 -10.33
CA GLY A 246 -0.17 -9.67 -9.40
C GLY A 246 -0.13 -9.07 -8.00
N ALA A 247 0.21 -9.89 -7.00
CA ALA A 247 0.35 -9.48 -5.61
C ALA A 247 1.48 -8.45 -5.38
N PHE A 248 2.51 -8.41 -6.22
CA PHE A 248 3.57 -7.41 -6.10
C PHE A 248 3.12 -6.01 -6.46
N ASN A 249 2.04 -5.85 -7.24
CA ASN A 249 1.49 -4.52 -7.47
C ASN A 249 0.96 -3.90 -6.17
N LEU A 250 0.39 -4.72 -5.28
CA LEU A 250 -0.05 -4.28 -3.96
C LEU A 250 1.13 -3.82 -3.12
N LEU A 251 2.19 -4.64 -3.05
CA LEU A 251 3.39 -4.32 -2.28
C LEU A 251 4.17 -3.13 -2.87
N LEU A 252 4.17 -2.96 -4.19
CA LEU A 252 4.71 -1.77 -4.86
C LEU A 252 4.02 -0.51 -4.35
N ILE A 253 2.69 -0.51 -4.30
CA ILE A 253 1.90 0.65 -3.86
C ILE A 253 2.07 0.92 -2.36
N THR A 254 1.99 -0.12 -1.53
CA THR A 254 1.96 0.05 -0.06
C THR A 254 3.32 0.07 0.59
N GLU A 255 4.28 -0.75 0.15
CA GLU A 255 5.60 -0.85 0.80
C GLU A 255 6.65 0.03 0.12
N GLN A 256 6.74 -0.01 -1.21
CA GLN A 256 7.78 0.72 -1.95
C GLN A 256 7.39 2.18 -2.13
N TRP A 257 6.16 2.44 -2.59
CA TRP A 257 5.66 3.79 -2.66
C TRP A 257 5.22 4.27 -1.28
N GLY A 258 4.59 3.46 -0.43
CA GLY A 258 4.16 3.93 0.88
C GLY A 258 2.85 4.72 0.83
N TYR A 259 1.97 4.34 -0.11
CA TYR A 259 0.57 4.79 -0.12
C TYR A 259 -0.24 3.98 0.87
N THR A 260 -1.27 4.61 1.44
CA THR A 260 -2.19 3.89 2.31
C THR A 260 -3.08 2.95 1.48
N LYS A 261 -3.64 1.92 2.13
CA LYS A 261 -4.64 1.05 1.48
C LYS A 261 -5.88 1.84 1.03
N GLN A 262 -6.22 2.90 1.75
CA GLN A 262 -7.29 3.84 1.38
C GLN A 262 -6.97 4.61 0.09
N ASP A 263 -5.74 5.08 -0.08
CA ASP A 263 -5.32 5.78 -1.30
C ASP A 263 -5.42 4.86 -2.51
N GLN A 264 -5.01 3.60 -2.34
CA GLN A 264 -5.16 2.58 -3.38
C GLN A 264 -6.63 2.31 -3.70
N GLY A 265 -7.48 2.15 -2.67
CA GLY A 265 -8.92 1.96 -2.84
C GLY A 265 -9.57 3.12 -3.60
N THR A 266 -9.17 4.35 -3.27
CA THR A 266 -9.65 5.58 -3.93
C THR A 266 -9.22 5.64 -5.38
N ASN A 267 -7.96 5.34 -5.68
CA ASN A 267 -7.43 5.29 -7.04
C ASN A 267 -8.24 4.33 -7.93
N ILE A 268 -8.45 3.09 -7.45
CA ILE A 268 -9.20 2.08 -8.21
C ILE A 268 -10.69 2.44 -8.31
N ALA A 269 -11.25 3.10 -7.31
CA ALA A 269 -12.65 3.54 -7.33
C ALA A 269 -12.93 4.59 -8.41
N ILE A 270 -12.06 5.61 -8.53
CA ILE A 270 -12.16 6.64 -9.58
C ILE A 270 -12.18 5.96 -10.94
N GLY A 271 -11.25 5.04 -11.14
CA GLY A 271 -11.18 4.24 -12.34
C GLY A 271 -12.41 3.37 -12.59
N GLY A 272 -12.92 2.74 -11.53
CA GLY A 272 -14.14 1.94 -11.61
C GLY A 272 -15.37 2.72 -12.06
N ILE A 273 -15.49 4.00 -11.66
CA ILE A 273 -16.56 4.89 -12.13
C ILE A 273 -16.43 5.16 -13.61
N ILE A 274 -15.23 5.47 -14.09
CA ILE A 274 -14.96 5.71 -15.52
C ILE A 274 -15.34 4.48 -16.35
N ASN A 275 -14.89 3.30 -15.91
CA ASN A 275 -15.20 2.02 -16.58
C ASN A 275 -16.70 1.70 -16.60
N LEU A 276 -17.47 2.11 -15.57
CA LEU A 276 -18.92 1.92 -15.51
C LEU A 276 -19.65 2.57 -16.71
N PHE A 277 -19.16 3.72 -17.18
CA PHE A 277 -19.71 4.44 -18.33
C PHE A 277 -19.10 3.98 -19.67
N LEU A 278 -17.81 3.59 -19.67
CA LEU A 278 -17.14 3.16 -20.89
C LEU A 278 -17.58 1.78 -21.37
N ILE A 279 -17.78 0.81 -20.47
CA ILE A 279 -18.13 -0.58 -20.83
C ILE A 279 -19.34 -0.65 -21.78
N PRO A 280 -20.49 0.02 -21.51
CA PRO A 280 -21.62 0.02 -22.44
C PRO A 280 -21.30 0.63 -23.82
N LEU A 281 -20.56 1.74 -23.84
CA LEU A 281 -20.20 2.44 -25.08
C LEU A 281 -19.30 1.58 -25.97
N LEU A 282 -18.31 0.92 -25.35
CA LEU A 282 -17.39 0.02 -26.04
C LEU A 282 -18.10 -1.23 -26.56
N GLY A 283 -19.10 -1.73 -25.84
CA GLY A 283 -20.02 -2.77 -26.29
C GLY A 283 -20.70 -2.47 -27.63
N LEU A 284 -21.09 -1.22 -27.86
CA LEU A 284 -21.72 -0.80 -29.11
C LEU A 284 -20.73 -0.72 -30.28
N LEU A 285 -19.47 -0.36 -30.00
CA LEU A 285 -18.43 -0.19 -31.02
C LEU A 285 -17.79 -1.51 -31.46
N ALA A 286 -17.71 -2.50 -30.55
CA ALA A 286 -17.03 -3.77 -30.79
C ALA A 286 -17.58 -4.57 -31.99
N ASN A 287 -18.83 -4.35 -32.39
CA ASN A 287 -19.47 -5.07 -33.49
C ASN A 287 -19.08 -4.58 -34.90
N LYS A 288 -18.38 -3.44 -35.02
CA LYS A 288 -18.14 -2.79 -36.33
C LYS A 288 -16.74 -3.06 -36.92
N VAL A 289 -15.84 -3.69 -36.18
CA VAL A 289 -14.41 -3.77 -36.55
C VAL A 289 -13.92 -5.22 -36.57
N GLY A 290 -12.98 -5.54 -37.45
CA GLY A 290 -12.37 -6.87 -37.54
C GLY A 290 -11.68 -7.29 -36.23
N ARG A 291 -12.09 -8.44 -35.67
CA ARG A 291 -11.69 -8.90 -34.32
C ARG A 291 -10.18 -9.13 -34.16
N ALA A 292 -9.54 -9.80 -35.12
CA ALA A 292 -8.12 -10.14 -35.02
C ALA A 292 -7.17 -8.93 -35.09
N PRO A 293 -7.28 -8.01 -36.08
CA PRO A 293 -6.47 -6.79 -36.10
C PRO A 293 -6.69 -5.91 -34.86
N VAL A 294 -7.93 -5.81 -34.37
CA VAL A 294 -8.26 -5.06 -33.16
C VAL A 294 -7.60 -5.69 -31.93
N TYR A 295 -7.70 -7.00 -31.77
CA TYR A 295 -7.05 -7.71 -30.66
C TYR A 295 -5.54 -7.46 -30.65
N VAL A 296 -4.85 -7.64 -31.79
CA VAL A 296 -3.40 -7.40 -31.89
C VAL A 296 -3.06 -5.94 -31.63
N GLY A 297 -3.81 -5.00 -32.21
CA GLY A 297 -3.59 -3.57 -32.01
C GLY A 297 -3.74 -3.16 -30.55
N LEU A 298 -4.74 -3.69 -29.85
CA LEU A 298 -4.96 -3.43 -28.42
C LEU A 298 -3.88 -4.06 -27.54
N VAL A 299 -3.42 -5.27 -27.85
CA VAL A 299 -2.30 -5.90 -27.14
C VAL A 299 -1.04 -5.06 -27.30
N ILE A 300 -0.71 -4.62 -28.52
CA ILE A 300 0.44 -3.74 -28.78
C ILE A 300 0.29 -2.42 -28.01
N ALA A 301 -0.90 -1.80 -28.07
CA ALA A 301 -1.18 -0.58 -27.32
C ALA A 301 -1.00 -0.78 -25.80
N GLY A 302 -1.46 -1.91 -25.25
CA GLY A 302 -1.27 -2.24 -23.84
C GLY A 302 0.19 -2.40 -23.46
N ILE A 303 0.99 -3.08 -24.28
CA ILE A 303 2.44 -3.23 -24.09
C ILE A 303 3.14 -1.87 -24.15
N VAL A 304 2.79 -1.03 -25.12
CA VAL A 304 3.36 0.32 -25.27
C VAL A 304 3.02 1.20 -24.08
N VAL A 305 1.76 1.20 -23.61
CA VAL A 305 1.35 1.97 -22.42
C VAL A 305 2.06 1.45 -21.17
N ASN A 306 2.21 0.14 -21.00
CA ASN A 306 2.90 -0.47 -19.86
C ASN A 306 4.39 -0.09 -19.86
N LEU A 307 5.06 -0.15 -21.01
CA LEU A 307 6.44 0.29 -21.18
C LEU A 307 6.58 1.80 -20.94
N ALA A 308 5.69 2.61 -21.51
CA ALA A 308 5.68 4.05 -21.31
C ALA A 308 5.49 4.41 -19.83
N MET A 309 4.59 3.72 -19.13
CA MET A 309 4.40 3.86 -17.69
C MET A 309 5.68 3.53 -16.91
N TYR A 310 6.32 2.39 -17.22
CA TYR A 310 7.57 2.00 -16.57
C TYR A 310 8.70 3.02 -16.82
N LEU A 311 8.90 3.44 -18.06
CA LEU A 311 9.90 4.45 -18.43
C LEU A 311 9.59 5.81 -17.79
N TYR A 312 8.32 6.18 -17.70
CA TYR A 312 7.89 7.41 -17.06
C TYR A 312 8.20 7.37 -15.55
N TYR A 313 7.86 6.29 -14.86
CA TYR A 313 8.16 6.16 -13.43
C TYR A 313 9.65 6.09 -13.14
N THR A 314 10.45 5.46 -14.00
CA THR A 314 11.89 5.28 -13.75
C THR A 314 12.76 6.44 -14.23
N LEU A 315 12.40 7.10 -15.33
CA LEU A 315 13.24 8.11 -15.99
C LEU A 315 12.71 9.55 -15.87
N VAL A 316 11.40 9.73 -15.68
CA VAL A 316 10.78 11.08 -15.64
C VAL A 316 10.47 11.53 -14.22
N LEU A 317 10.03 10.61 -13.35
CA LEU A 317 9.74 10.95 -11.96
C LEU A 317 11.01 11.00 -11.11
N TYR A 318 11.17 12.13 -10.42
CA TYR A 318 12.34 12.42 -9.58
C TYR A 318 12.51 11.43 -8.41
N ASP A 319 11.40 10.93 -7.85
CA ASP A 319 11.35 10.01 -6.70
C ASP A 319 10.87 8.59 -7.07
N ALA A 320 10.73 8.31 -8.36
CA ALA A 320 10.17 7.07 -8.90
C ALA A 320 8.82 6.66 -8.25
N ARG A 321 8.09 7.64 -7.71
CA ARG A 321 6.83 7.44 -6.99
C ARG A 321 5.73 8.25 -7.67
N PRO A 322 4.84 7.60 -8.45
CA PRO A 322 3.78 8.31 -9.14
C PRO A 322 2.75 8.87 -8.17
N THR A 323 2.31 10.08 -8.43
CA THR A 323 1.15 10.68 -7.78
C THR A 323 -0.10 9.84 -8.02
N LEU A 324 -1.09 9.97 -7.14
CA LEU A 324 -2.36 9.24 -7.28
C LEU A 324 -3.03 9.48 -8.64
N VAL A 325 -2.93 10.70 -9.17
CA VAL A 325 -3.53 11.02 -10.47
C VAL A 325 -2.82 10.31 -11.62
N GLU A 326 -1.49 10.23 -11.58
CA GLU A 326 -0.73 9.48 -12.59
C GLU A 326 -1.06 7.99 -12.55
N MET A 327 -1.19 7.43 -11.34
CA MET A 327 -1.65 6.06 -11.15
C MET A 327 -3.05 5.83 -11.72
N VAL A 328 -3.99 6.78 -11.52
CA VAL A 328 -5.33 6.72 -12.14
C VAL A 328 -5.19 6.74 -13.67
N VAL A 329 -4.42 7.68 -14.23
CA VAL A 329 -4.30 7.85 -15.69
C VAL A 329 -3.74 6.60 -16.35
N PHE A 330 -2.60 6.09 -15.90
CA PHE A 330 -2.01 4.87 -16.47
C PHE A 330 -2.85 3.62 -16.16
N GLY A 331 -3.36 3.51 -14.93
CA GLY A 331 -4.22 2.41 -14.52
C GLY A 331 -5.48 2.32 -15.37
N GLU A 332 -6.11 3.45 -15.69
CA GLU A 332 -7.31 3.51 -16.51
C GLU A 332 -7.07 3.26 -17.98
N MET A 333 -5.97 3.79 -18.55
CA MET A 333 -5.59 3.44 -19.91
C MET A 333 -5.41 1.92 -20.06
N LEU A 334 -4.70 1.29 -19.12
CA LEU A 334 -4.49 -0.17 -19.12
C LEU A 334 -5.81 -0.94 -18.85
N SER A 335 -6.67 -0.45 -17.95
CA SER A 335 -7.99 -1.03 -17.68
C SER A 335 -8.86 -1.04 -18.93
N VAL A 336 -9.01 0.11 -19.60
CA VAL A 336 -9.81 0.27 -20.82
C VAL A 336 -9.27 -0.61 -21.94
N ILE A 337 -7.95 -0.61 -22.17
CA ILE A 337 -7.31 -1.49 -23.15
C ILE A 337 -7.57 -2.96 -22.80
N GLY A 338 -7.45 -3.35 -21.53
CA GLY A 338 -7.70 -4.72 -21.06
C GLY A 338 -9.13 -5.17 -21.31
N ILE A 339 -10.13 -4.33 -20.99
CA ILE A 339 -11.55 -4.60 -21.25
C ILE A 339 -11.79 -4.79 -22.76
N LEU A 340 -11.28 -3.87 -23.59
CA LEU A 340 -11.40 -3.95 -25.04
C LEU A 340 -10.73 -5.20 -25.62
N THR A 341 -9.57 -5.55 -25.09
CA THR A 341 -8.82 -6.74 -25.48
C THR A 341 -9.62 -8.00 -25.18
N GLY A 342 -10.23 -8.10 -23.99
CA GLY A 342 -11.09 -9.22 -23.60
C GLY A 342 -12.35 -9.34 -24.47
N MET A 343 -12.94 -8.19 -24.83
CA MET A 343 -14.10 -8.12 -25.73
C MET A 343 -13.79 -8.56 -27.16
N ALA A 344 -12.58 -8.27 -27.67
CA ALA A 344 -12.14 -8.72 -28.98
C ALA A 344 -11.71 -10.21 -28.98
N LEU A 345 -11.05 -10.64 -27.89
CA LEU A 345 -10.49 -11.98 -27.75
C LEU A 345 -11.56 -13.05 -27.65
N THR A 346 -12.58 -12.86 -26.80
CA THR A 346 -13.56 -13.91 -26.52
C THR A 346 -14.29 -14.39 -27.79
N PRO A 347 -14.83 -13.49 -28.64
CA PRO A 347 -15.43 -13.88 -29.92
C PRO A 347 -14.40 -14.43 -30.92
N LEU A 348 -13.18 -13.87 -30.95
CA LEU A 348 -12.10 -14.35 -31.84
C LEU A 348 -11.78 -15.82 -31.56
N VAL A 349 -11.67 -16.22 -30.29
CA VAL A 349 -11.44 -17.60 -29.87
C VAL A 349 -12.59 -18.51 -30.32
N TYR A 350 -13.84 -18.07 -30.14
CA TYR A 350 -15.02 -18.84 -30.54
C TYR A 350 -15.13 -19.06 -32.05
N ASP A 351 -14.58 -18.18 -32.88
CA ASP A 351 -14.55 -18.39 -34.34
C ASP A 351 -13.73 -19.64 -34.75
N PHE A 352 -12.81 -20.11 -33.89
CA PHE A 352 -11.98 -21.29 -34.16
C PHE A 352 -12.51 -22.59 -33.57
N ILE A 353 -13.50 -22.53 -32.67
CA ILE A 353 -13.95 -23.69 -31.90
C ILE A 353 -15.35 -24.13 -32.35
N PRO A 354 -15.52 -25.39 -32.76
CA PRO A 354 -16.82 -25.99 -33.02
C PRO A 354 -17.78 -25.87 -31.83
N ARG A 355 -19.09 -25.67 -32.08
CA ARG A 355 -20.08 -25.49 -31.00
C ARG A 355 -20.17 -26.70 -30.06
N ASN A 356 -19.95 -27.91 -30.58
CA ASN A 356 -19.97 -29.17 -29.83
C ASN A 356 -18.73 -29.38 -28.94
N GLU A 357 -17.65 -28.61 -29.14
CA GLU A 357 -16.38 -28.79 -28.43
C GLU A 357 -16.06 -27.67 -27.44
N LEU A 358 -16.97 -26.71 -27.25
CA LEU A 358 -16.76 -25.56 -26.35
C LEU A 358 -16.40 -25.98 -24.91
N GLY A 359 -16.99 -27.06 -24.40
CA GLY A 359 -16.68 -27.59 -23.07
C GLY A 359 -15.29 -28.19 -22.97
N THR A 360 -14.89 -28.96 -23.99
CA THR A 360 -13.54 -29.55 -24.11
C THR A 360 -12.48 -28.46 -24.22
N TYR A 361 -12.73 -27.44 -25.05
CA TYR A 361 -11.86 -26.28 -25.15
C TYR A 361 -11.78 -25.51 -23.82
N ALA A 362 -12.91 -25.26 -23.13
CA ALA A 362 -12.90 -24.55 -21.85
C ALA A 362 -12.06 -25.28 -20.80
N ALA A 363 -12.14 -26.62 -20.76
CA ALA A 363 -11.31 -27.44 -19.88
C ALA A 363 -9.81 -27.37 -20.25
N GLY A 364 -9.47 -27.49 -21.55
CA GLY A 364 -8.07 -27.44 -22.01
C GLY A 364 -7.45 -26.05 -21.91
N SER A 365 -8.16 -25.00 -22.30
CA SER A 365 -7.71 -23.61 -22.14
C SER A 365 -7.58 -23.23 -20.66
N GLY A 366 -8.46 -23.72 -19.79
CA GLY A 366 -8.33 -23.59 -18.34
C GLY A 366 -7.05 -24.25 -17.83
N LEU A 367 -6.78 -25.49 -18.23
CA LEU A 367 -5.56 -26.22 -17.89
C LEU A 367 -4.29 -25.43 -18.29
N VAL A 368 -4.24 -24.96 -19.54
CA VAL A 368 -3.12 -24.19 -20.09
C VAL A 368 -2.96 -22.86 -19.37
N THR A 369 -4.05 -22.13 -19.14
CA THR A 369 -4.03 -20.84 -18.45
C THR A 369 -3.51 -20.98 -17.02
N LYS A 370 -3.97 -22.00 -16.27
CA LYS A 370 -3.49 -22.24 -14.90
C LYS A 370 -2.02 -22.63 -14.86
N ALA A 371 -1.57 -23.50 -15.76
CA ALA A 371 -0.14 -23.86 -15.86
C ALA A 371 0.73 -22.64 -16.19
N THR A 372 0.27 -21.80 -17.12
CA THR A 372 0.96 -20.55 -17.48
C THR A 372 1.04 -19.59 -16.30
N ASN A 373 -0.05 -19.44 -15.54
CA ASN A 373 -0.08 -18.58 -14.36
C ASN A 373 0.93 -19.08 -13.31
N ILE A 374 0.97 -20.39 -13.02
CA ILE A 374 1.94 -20.99 -12.09
C ILE A 374 3.37 -20.61 -12.48
N LEU A 375 3.71 -20.80 -13.76
CA LEU A 375 5.03 -20.50 -14.29
C LEU A 375 5.36 -19.01 -14.16
N THR A 376 4.46 -18.15 -14.63
CA THR A 376 4.70 -16.71 -14.72
C THR A 376 4.75 -16.02 -13.36
N ALA A 377 3.88 -16.38 -12.41
CA ALA A 377 3.94 -15.82 -11.06
C ALA A 377 5.17 -16.31 -10.28
N SER A 378 5.53 -17.60 -10.39
CA SER A 378 6.75 -18.14 -9.78
C SER A 378 8.00 -17.45 -10.34
N LEU A 379 8.04 -17.27 -11.67
CA LEU A 379 9.10 -16.54 -12.35
C LEU A 379 9.18 -15.09 -11.89
N MET A 380 8.05 -14.41 -11.72
CA MET A 380 8.01 -13.03 -11.23
C MET A 380 8.60 -12.91 -9.82
N GLY A 381 8.24 -13.82 -8.91
CA GLY A 381 8.77 -13.82 -7.55
C GLY A 381 10.27 -14.08 -7.50
N LEU A 382 10.75 -15.03 -8.31
CA LEU A 382 12.17 -15.31 -8.47
C LEU A 382 12.93 -14.12 -9.07
N PHE A 383 12.34 -13.47 -10.07
CA PHE A 383 12.93 -12.31 -10.74
C PHE A 383 13.11 -11.13 -9.79
N VAL A 384 12.07 -10.75 -9.04
CA VAL A 384 12.15 -9.65 -8.05
C VAL A 384 13.17 -9.96 -6.96
N TRP A 385 13.22 -11.21 -6.48
CA TRP A 385 14.21 -11.64 -5.50
C TRP A 385 15.64 -11.59 -6.05
N ALA A 386 15.86 -12.09 -7.27
CA ALA A 386 17.16 -12.07 -7.93
C ALA A 386 17.62 -10.64 -8.20
N TRP A 387 16.71 -9.78 -8.68
CA TRP A 387 16.97 -8.36 -8.90
C TRP A 387 17.40 -7.66 -7.60
N ALA A 388 16.67 -7.89 -6.51
CA ALA A 388 17.01 -7.33 -5.21
C ALA A 388 18.38 -7.81 -4.71
N THR A 389 18.72 -9.07 -4.94
CA THR A 389 20.00 -9.66 -4.52
C THR A 389 21.18 -9.11 -5.33
N MET A 390 20.99 -8.86 -6.63
CA MET A 390 22.04 -8.40 -7.53
C MET A 390 22.24 -6.87 -7.51
N PHE A 391 21.14 -6.12 -7.41
CA PHE A 391 21.16 -4.68 -7.67
C PHE A 391 20.73 -3.81 -6.49
N LEU A 392 20.24 -4.38 -5.38
CA LEU A 392 19.81 -3.59 -4.21
C LEU A 392 20.73 -3.78 -3.00
N GLY A 393 20.62 -2.87 -2.05
CA GLY A 393 21.45 -2.89 -0.85
C GLY A 393 21.19 -4.15 -0.02
N PRO A 394 22.24 -4.85 0.46
CA PRO A 394 22.09 -6.05 1.25
C PRO A 394 21.41 -5.76 2.61
N PRO A 395 20.89 -6.79 3.30
CA PRO A 395 20.40 -6.65 4.66
C PRO A 395 21.59 -6.59 5.63
N GLY A 396 21.52 -5.72 6.63
CA GLY A 396 22.60 -5.54 7.61
C GLY A 396 22.62 -4.17 8.27
N GLU A 397 23.76 -3.80 8.85
CA GLU A 397 23.92 -2.49 9.49
C GLU A 397 23.85 -1.37 8.45
N MET A 398 23.13 -0.31 8.80
CA MET A 398 22.91 0.85 7.95
C MET A 398 23.18 2.14 8.72
N VAL A 399 23.87 3.06 8.08
CA VAL A 399 24.14 4.40 8.60
C VAL A 399 23.81 5.41 7.51
N ARG A 400 23.00 6.42 7.87
CA ARG A 400 22.74 7.58 7.03
C ARG A 400 23.58 8.74 7.52
N VAL A 401 24.44 9.25 6.66
CA VAL A 401 25.37 10.34 6.97
C VAL A 401 25.12 11.54 6.07
N THR A 402 25.39 12.75 6.56
CA THR A 402 25.36 13.96 5.74
C THR A 402 26.77 14.50 5.53
N LEU A 403 27.10 14.74 4.27
CA LEU A 403 28.35 15.32 3.82
C LEU A 403 28.27 16.85 3.82
N ARG A 404 29.42 17.49 4.06
CA ARG A 404 29.61 18.94 3.98
C ARG A 404 29.46 19.48 2.57
N ASN A 405 29.84 18.69 1.57
CA ASN A 405 29.73 19.00 0.15
C ASN A 405 28.98 17.86 -0.56
N PRO A 406 28.21 18.15 -1.62
CA PRO A 406 27.59 17.10 -2.42
C PRO A 406 28.67 16.22 -3.05
N ALA A 407 28.42 14.92 -3.13
CA ALA A 407 29.28 13.93 -3.77
C ALA A 407 28.45 12.98 -4.63
N THR A 408 29.09 12.21 -5.51
CA THR A 408 28.44 11.12 -6.26
C THR A 408 28.53 9.80 -5.52
N ALA A 409 27.61 8.87 -5.80
CA ALA A 409 27.64 7.51 -5.26
C ALA A 409 28.97 6.80 -5.52
N ALA A 410 29.53 6.96 -6.73
CA ALA A 410 30.81 6.37 -7.10
C ALA A 410 31.99 6.93 -6.28
N GLN A 411 32.00 8.23 -5.99
CA GLN A 411 33.03 8.86 -5.16
C GLN A 411 33.01 8.29 -3.74
N ILE A 412 31.84 8.24 -3.11
CA ILE A 412 31.69 7.70 -1.76
C ILE A 412 32.01 6.21 -1.73
N GLN A 413 31.51 5.43 -2.69
CA GLN A 413 31.83 4.01 -2.78
C GLN A 413 33.33 3.76 -2.92
N SER A 414 34.05 4.58 -3.69
CA SER A 414 35.51 4.47 -3.80
C SER A 414 36.23 4.73 -2.47
N VAL A 415 35.77 5.71 -1.69
CA VAL A 415 36.34 6.00 -0.36
C VAL A 415 36.11 4.83 0.59
N LEU A 416 34.90 4.25 0.58
CA LEU A 416 34.56 3.11 1.43
C LEU A 416 35.32 1.84 1.05
N ASN A 417 35.48 1.57 -0.25
CA ASN A 417 36.21 0.39 -0.74
C ASN A 417 37.70 0.40 -0.38
N ASN A 418 38.30 1.59 -0.22
CA ASN A 418 39.70 1.74 0.14
C ASN A 418 39.94 1.72 1.66
N ALA A 419 38.88 1.78 2.47
CA ALA A 419 38.97 1.75 3.92
C ALA A 419 39.04 0.32 4.47
N ARG A 420 39.60 0.17 5.68
CA ARG A 420 39.59 -1.08 6.43
C ARG A 420 38.37 -1.11 7.34
N TRP A 421 37.65 -2.22 7.32
CA TRP A 421 36.41 -2.40 8.07
C TRP A 421 36.54 -3.55 9.06
N ALA A 422 35.87 -3.42 10.19
CA ALA A 422 35.75 -4.46 11.20
C ALA A 422 34.29 -4.90 11.34
N ASP A 423 34.08 -6.17 11.65
CA ASP A 423 32.76 -6.70 11.97
C ASP A 423 32.20 -5.96 13.20
N PRO A 424 31.04 -5.27 13.09
CA PRO A 424 30.46 -4.52 14.20
C PRO A 424 30.15 -5.37 15.45
N ALA A 425 30.04 -6.70 15.30
CA ALA A 425 29.80 -7.61 16.40
C ALA A 425 31.08 -8.03 17.15
N THR A 426 32.16 -8.30 16.42
CA THR A 426 33.38 -8.93 16.97
C THR A 426 34.59 -7.99 17.02
N GLY A 427 34.56 -6.89 16.28
CA GLY A 427 35.70 -5.98 16.09
C GLY A 427 36.82 -6.57 15.23
N LEU A 428 36.66 -7.78 14.69
CA LEU A 428 37.65 -8.42 13.83
C LEU A 428 37.62 -7.83 12.42
N PRO A 429 38.79 -7.69 11.74
CA PRO A 429 38.86 -7.14 10.40
C PRO A 429 38.10 -8.01 9.38
N LEU A 430 37.31 -7.37 8.53
CA LEU A 430 36.61 -8.01 7.42
C LEU A 430 37.52 -8.12 6.20
N ALA A 431 37.75 -9.33 5.70
CA ALA A 431 38.60 -9.56 4.53
C ALA A 431 37.99 -8.98 3.24
N GLN A 432 36.67 -9.07 3.09
CA GLN A 432 35.93 -8.57 1.91
C GLN A 432 34.59 -7.95 2.36
N PRO A 433 34.59 -6.70 2.87
CA PRO A 433 33.37 -6.04 3.30
C PRO A 433 32.45 -5.78 2.09
N SER A 434 31.22 -6.31 2.14
CA SER A 434 30.20 -6.00 1.13
C SER A 434 29.46 -4.74 1.56
N LEU A 435 29.98 -3.59 1.12
CA LEU A 435 29.45 -2.27 1.41
C LEU A 435 28.76 -1.67 0.19
N THR A 436 27.63 -1.01 0.40
CA THR A 436 26.96 -0.22 -0.63
C THR A 436 26.65 1.17 -0.11
N ALA A 437 27.03 2.21 -0.85
CA ALA A 437 26.65 3.59 -0.59
C ALA A 437 25.67 4.08 -1.65
N ARG A 438 24.57 4.70 -1.21
CA ARG A 438 23.57 5.30 -2.11
C ARG A 438 23.15 6.67 -1.58
N PRO A 439 22.95 7.67 -2.44
CA PRO A 439 22.30 8.90 -2.03
C PRO A 439 20.95 8.58 -1.37
N TRP A 440 20.63 9.31 -0.31
CA TRP A 440 19.41 9.10 0.45
C TRP A 440 18.66 10.42 0.61
N TYR A 441 17.35 10.35 0.40
CA TYR A 441 16.43 11.47 0.52
C TYR A 441 15.14 10.99 1.18
N ALA A 442 14.56 11.77 2.10
CA ALA A 442 13.28 11.41 2.71
C ALA A 442 12.11 11.42 1.71
N THR A 443 12.27 12.10 0.57
CA THR A 443 11.34 12.05 -0.55
C THR A 443 11.38 10.73 -1.32
N GLY A 444 12.46 9.95 -1.19
CA GLY A 444 12.71 8.77 -2.02
C GLY A 444 13.39 9.07 -3.37
N ALA A 445 13.88 10.31 -3.56
CA ALA A 445 14.58 10.73 -4.76
C ALA A 445 15.72 9.77 -5.14
N ALA A 446 15.70 9.29 -6.38
CA ALA A 446 16.69 8.33 -6.89
C ALA A 446 17.80 9.08 -7.65
N LEU A 447 18.56 9.90 -6.94
CA LEU A 447 19.70 10.63 -7.51
C LEU A 447 20.99 9.82 -7.39
N ASP A 448 21.91 10.08 -8.30
CA ASP A 448 23.27 9.51 -8.33
C ASP A 448 24.29 10.34 -7.53
N HIS A 449 23.89 11.54 -7.11
CA HIS A 449 24.66 12.46 -6.30
C HIS A 449 23.79 13.04 -5.19
N GLY A 450 24.42 13.57 -4.14
CA GLY A 450 23.72 14.17 -3.03
C GLY A 450 24.63 14.55 -1.89
N ARG A 451 24.04 15.13 -0.83
CA ARG A 451 24.74 15.38 0.44
C ARG A 451 24.52 14.26 1.44
N CYS A 452 23.40 13.56 1.40
CA CYS A 452 23.14 12.47 2.33
C CYS A 452 23.31 11.12 1.65
N PHE A 453 23.96 10.20 2.35
CA PHE A 453 24.22 8.86 1.88
C PHE A 453 23.75 7.83 2.90
N GLU A 454 23.02 6.83 2.42
CA GLU A 454 22.78 5.60 3.14
C GLU A 454 23.89 4.60 2.78
N ILE A 455 24.66 4.22 3.80
CA ILE A 455 25.74 3.26 3.69
C ILE A 455 25.30 1.99 4.41
N ARG A 456 25.37 0.85 3.72
CA ARG A 456 24.98 -0.46 4.25
C ARG A 456 26.15 -1.41 4.24
N LEU A 457 26.31 -2.17 5.32
CA LEU A 457 27.19 -3.32 5.43
C LEU A 457 26.35 -4.60 5.43
N ARG A 458 26.62 -5.54 4.53
CA ARG A 458 25.98 -6.86 4.60
C ARG A 458 26.43 -7.60 5.85
N ASN A 459 25.48 -8.07 6.66
CA ASN A 459 25.77 -8.90 7.82
C ASN A 459 24.69 -9.95 8.04
N ASP A 460 25.00 -11.19 7.68
CA ASP A 460 24.05 -12.32 7.78
C ASP A 460 23.73 -12.67 9.24
N ASN A 461 24.63 -12.40 10.20
CA ASN A 461 24.36 -12.59 11.63
C ASN A 461 23.33 -11.58 12.14
N SER A 462 23.47 -10.31 11.74
CA SER A 462 22.50 -9.26 12.10
C SER A 462 21.15 -9.49 11.41
N ARG A 463 21.15 -10.04 10.20
CA ARG A 463 19.93 -10.52 9.54
C ARG A 463 19.25 -11.62 10.37
N SER A 464 19.99 -12.64 10.82
CA SER A 464 19.44 -13.70 11.66
C SER A 464 18.89 -13.15 12.99
N LEU A 465 19.58 -12.22 13.64
CA LEU A 465 19.09 -11.51 14.84
C LEU A 465 17.75 -10.81 14.57
N ARG A 466 17.65 -10.09 13.45
CA ARG A 466 16.42 -9.40 13.08
C ARG A 466 15.28 -10.38 12.80
N GLU A 467 15.55 -11.46 12.07
CA GLU A 467 14.56 -12.51 11.79
C GLU A 467 14.01 -13.13 13.09
N GLN A 468 14.87 -13.40 14.09
CA GLN A 468 14.41 -13.90 15.39
C GLN A 468 13.65 -12.83 16.20
N ARG A 469 14.06 -11.55 16.15
CA ARG A 469 13.33 -10.45 16.79
C ARG A 469 11.92 -10.31 16.21
N ASP A 470 11.80 -10.34 14.89
CA ASP A 470 10.50 -10.26 14.20
C ASP A 470 9.63 -11.51 14.52
N ARG A 471 10.25 -12.69 14.70
CA ARG A 471 9.57 -13.90 15.19
C ARG A 471 9.05 -13.76 16.62
N LEU A 472 9.83 -13.19 17.54
CA LEU A 472 9.38 -12.93 18.92
C LEU A 472 8.27 -11.87 18.96
N GLU A 473 8.34 -10.82 18.15
CA GLU A 473 7.31 -9.78 18.04
C GLU A 473 5.98 -10.36 17.51
N ALA A 474 6.06 -11.29 16.56
CA ALA A 474 4.89 -12.02 16.06
C ALA A 474 4.22 -12.84 17.17
N GLU A 475 5.00 -13.56 18.00
CA GLU A 475 4.45 -14.30 19.16
C GLU A 475 3.92 -13.36 20.25
N GLN A 476 4.64 -12.28 20.55
CA GLN A 476 4.22 -11.26 21.53
C GLN A 476 2.87 -10.66 21.15
N SER A 477 2.66 -10.38 19.85
CA SER A 477 1.40 -9.85 19.34
C SER A 477 0.22 -10.81 19.56
N LYS A 478 0.45 -12.13 19.54
CA LYS A 478 -0.58 -13.14 19.88
C LYS A 478 -0.96 -13.08 21.35
N HIS A 479 0.04 -13.04 22.24
CA HIS A 479 -0.19 -12.91 23.69
C HIS A 479 -0.92 -11.61 24.04
N LYS A 480 -0.51 -10.49 23.42
CA LYS A 480 -1.18 -9.18 23.59
C LYS A 480 -2.65 -9.22 23.17
N ALA A 481 -2.97 -9.89 22.06
CA ALA A 481 -4.35 -10.07 21.60
C ALA A 481 -5.18 -10.93 22.56
N ARG A 482 -4.63 -12.04 23.07
CA ARG A 482 -5.30 -12.90 24.07
C ARG A 482 -5.50 -12.20 25.40
N LYS A 483 -4.50 -11.47 25.89
CA LYS A 483 -4.59 -10.60 27.07
C LYS A 483 -5.73 -9.59 26.93
N ALA A 484 -5.77 -8.85 25.81
CA ALA A 484 -6.82 -7.88 25.54
C ALA A 484 -8.22 -8.52 25.53
N TYR A 485 -8.34 -9.71 24.93
CA TYR A 485 -9.58 -10.49 24.93
C TYR A 485 -10.01 -10.89 26.35
N ALA A 486 -9.11 -11.43 27.17
CA ALA A 486 -9.39 -11.82 28.55
C ALA A 486 -9.83 -10.61 29.40
N ILE A 487 -9.14 -9.47 29.29
CA ILE A 487 -9.48 -8.22 29.99
C ILE A 487 -10.86 -7.71 29.57
N ASN A 488 -11.16 -7.67 28.27
CA ASN A 488 -12.46 -7.21 27.78
C ASN A 488 -13.59 -8.09 28.30
N ARG A 489 -13.38 -9.41 28.34
CA ARG A 489 -14.36 -10.37 28.87
C ARG A 489 -14.54 -10.23 30.39
N LEU A 490 -13.46 -10.03 31.13
CA LEU A 490 -13.49 -9.78 32.57
C LEU A 490 -14.24 -8.48 32.89
N ARG A 491 -13.98 -7.41 32.13
CA ARG A 491 -14.68 -6.13 32.24
C ARG A 491 -16.17 -6.28 31.98
N ALA A 492 -16.56 -7.06 30.98
CA ALA A 492 -17.97 -7.33 30.68
C ALA A 492 -18.67 -8.12 31.81
N MET A 493 -17.96 -9.01 32.51
CA MET A 493 -18.54 -9.82 33.59
C MET A 493 -18.56 -9.13 34.95
N THR A 494 -17.56 -8.31 35.26
CA THR A 494 -17.32 -7.81 36.63
C THR A 494 -17.29 -6.28 36.73
N GLY A 495 -17.22 -5.56 35.61
CA GLY A 495 -16.95 -4.12 35.58
C GLY A 495 -15.53 -3.74 36.01
N ARG A 496 -14.65 -4.70 36.33
CA ARG A 496 -13.30 -4.46 36.83
C ARG A 496 -12.24 -4.75 35.76
N VAL A 497 -11.11 -4.06 35.86
CA VAL A 497 -9.88 -4.31 35.07
C VAL A 497 -8.86 -4.95 36.01
N PRO A 498 -8.17 -6.03 35.62
CA PRO A 498 -7.18 -6.64 36.48
C PRO A 498 -6.01 -5.66 36.69
N PRO A 499 -5.34 -5.69 37.86
CA PRO A 499 -4.17 -4.86 38.09
C PRO A 499 -3.10 -5.12 37.01
N PRO A 500 -2.31 -4.10 36.63
CA PRO A 500 -1.22 -4.29 35.69
C PRO A 500 -0.27 -5.36 36.24
N ALA A 501 0.17 -6.27 35.36
CA ALA A 501 1.09 -7.33 35.75
C ALA A 501 2.37 -6.73 36.36
N THR A 502 2.89 -7.40 37.38
CA THR A 502 4.19 -7.05 37.95
C THR A 502 5.25 -7.14 36.85
N ARG A 503 6.20 -6.19 36.88
CA ARG A 503 7.29 -6.12 35.90
C ARG A 503 7.93 -7.51 35.74
N PRO A 504 8.06 -8.04 34.51
CA PRO A 504 8.65 -9.35 34.31
C PRO A 504 10.09 -9.38 34.85
N ALA A 505 10.53 -10.56 35.27
CA ALA A 505 11.92 -10.81 35.63
C ALA A 505 12.84 -10.48 34.43
N ASP A 506 14.07 -10.07 34.72
CA ASP A 506 15.07 -9.78 33.70
C ASP A 506 15.25 -11.01 32.79
N ALA A 507 15.20 -10.82 31.47
CA ALA A 507 15.37 -11.92 30.52
C ALA A 507 16.79 -12.49 30.56
N GLU A 508 16.92 -13.79 30.33
CA GLU A 508 18.20 -14.46 30.11
C GLU A 508 19.02 -13.69 29.05
N PRO A 509 20.33 -13.50 29.22
CA PRO A 509 21.16 -12.83 28.22
C PRO A 509 21.15 -13.59 26.88
N VAL A 510 21.15 -12.86 25.76
CA VAL A 510 21.15 -13.44 24.42
C VAL A 510 22.45 -14.22 24.14
N ASP A 511 22.31 -15.49 23.79
CA ASP A 511 23.38 -16.28 23.16
C ASP A 511 23.50 -15.89 21.69
N GLN A 512 24.46 -15.01 21.36
CA GLN A 512 24.67 -14.54 19.99
C GLN A 512 25.14 -15.64 19.03
N ALA A 513 25.74 -16.73 19.53
CA ALA A 513 26.17 -17.84 18.69
C ALA A 513 24.98 -18.70 18.23
N ASN A 514 23.88 -18.72 19.01
CA ASN A 514 22.68 -19.50 18.71
C ASN A 514 21.39 -18.72 19.00
N VAL A 515 21.22 -17.59 18.33
CA VAL A 515 20.06 -16.70 18.49
C VAL A 515 18.73 -17.42 18.26
N LYS A 516 18.70 -18.40 17.34
CA LYS A 516 17.50 -19.21 17.09
C LYS A 516 17.10 -20.00 18.32
N ALA A 517 18.05 -20.70 18.96
CA ALA A 517 17.79 -21.42 20.19
C ALA A 517 17.37 -20.48 21.34
N TYR A 518 17.95 -19.29 21.42
CA TYR A 518 17.51 -18.25 22.38
C TYR A 518 16.03 -17.89 22.19
N ALA A 519 15.62 -17.56 20.96
CA ALA A 519 14.22 -17.22 20.66
C ALA A 519 13.28 -18.41 20.93
N ASP A 520 13.68 -19.63 20.57
CA ASP A 520 12.90 -20.85 20.86
C ASP A 520 12.72 -21.06 22.38
N ARG A 521 13.75 -20.82 23.20
CA ARG A 521 13.66 -20.90 24.67
C ARG A 521 12.70 -19.87 25.25
N LEU A 522 12.75 -18.62 24.81
CA LEU A 522 11.82 -17.58 25.29
C LEU A 522 10.37 -17.88 24.95
N ILE A 523 10.10 -18.38 23.73
CA ILE A 523 8.77 -18.81 23.32
C ILE A 523 8.29 -19.98 24.21
N GLN A 524 9.17 -20.95 24.50
CA GLN A 524 8.85 -22.05 25.41
C GLN A 524 8.59 -21.58 26.85
N GLN A 525 9.40 -20.64 27.37
CA GLN A 525 9.21 -20.05 28.71
C GLN A 525 7.89 -19.29 28.81
N ALA A 526 7.56 -18.47 27.79
CA ALA A 526 6.29 -17.76 27.71
C ALA A 526 5.10 -18.74 27.70
N ALA A 527 5.16 -19.81 26.90
CA ALA A 527 4.14 -20.85 26.87
C ALA A 527 4.03 -21.61 28.20
N ALA A 528 5.16 -21.93 28.85
CA ALA A 528 5.19 -22.61 30.14
C ALA A 528 4.59 -21.73 31.25
N ALA A 529 4.90 -20.43 31.28
CA ALA A 529 4.34 -19.48 32.24
C ALA A 529 2.80 -19.43 32.16
N VAL A 530 2.25 -19.42 30.94
CA VAL A 530 0.80 -19.48 30.75
C VAL A 530 0.23 -20.80 31.26
N LYS A 531 0.85 -21.93 30.90
CA LYS A 531 0.40 -23.25 31.32
C LYS A 531 0.38 -23.40 32.85
N THR A 532 1.47 -23.06 33.53
CA THR A 532 1.59 -23.18 34.99
C THR A 532 0.55 -22.33 35.72
N ARG A 533 0.30 -21.08 35.28
CA ARG A 533 -0.70 -20.22 35.90
C ARG A 533 -2.12 -20.74 35.69
N MET A 534 -2.41 -21.28 34.51
CA MET A 534 -3.72 -21.87 34.20
C MET A 534 -3.99 -23.18 34.96
N GLU A 535 -2.95 -23.98 35.23
CA GLU A 535 -3.07 -25.19 36.05
C GLU A 535 -3.35 -24.86 37.53
N ALA A 536 -2.79 -23.76 38.05
CA ALA A 536 -2.95 -23.36 39.45
C ALA A 536 -4.38 -22.90 39.83
N VAL A 537 -5.16 -22.37 38.89
CA VAL A 537 -6.50 -21.79 39.17
C VAL A 537 -7.65 -22.81 39.14
N GLY A 538 -7.41 -24.03 38.66
CA GLY A 538 -8.46 -25.06 38.58
C GLY A 538 -9.62 -24.70 37.64
N ARG A 539 -10.68 -25.53 37.62
CA ARG A 539 -11.78 -25.42 36.62
C ARG A 539 -13.03 -24.67 37.10
N THR A 540 -13.17 -24.33 38.37
CA THR A 540 -14.48 -24.04 38.98
C THR A 540 -14.95 -22.59 38.89
N ASP A 541 -14.05 -21.58 38.92
CA ASP A 541 -14.44 -20.17 38.81
C ASP A 541 -13.98 -19.54 37.48
N LYS A 542 -14.97 -19.14 36.67
CA LYS A 542 -14.75 -18.50 35.37
C LYS A 542 -14.11 -17.12 35.50
N VAL A 543 -14.42 -16.36 36.54
CA VAL A 543 -13.85 -15.02 36.76
C VAL A 543 -12.39 -15.18 37.18
N ALA A 544 -12.10 -16.01 38.18
CA ALA A 544 -10.72 -16.32 38.59
C ALA A 544 -9.88 -16.84 37.41
N ARG A 545 -10.46 -17.70 36.55
CA ARG A 545 -9.78 -18.19 35.35
C ARG A 545 -9.45 -17.08 34.36
N LEU A 546 -10.36 -16.14 34.10
CA LEU A 546 -10.09 -15.00 33.19
C LEU A 546 -9.06 -14.03 33.76
N VAL A 547 -9.06 -13.81 35.07
CA VAL A 547 -8.03 -13.03 35.76
C VAL A 547 -6.67 -13.72 35.58
N ALA A 548 -6.60 -15.02 35.88
CA ALA A 548 -5.38 -15.80 35.75
C ALA A 548 -4.87 -15.89 34.31
N GLU A 549 -5.77 -16.01 33.34
CA GLU A 549 -5.44 -15.95 31.91
C GLU A 549 -4.88 -14.59 31.52
N ALA A 550 -5.50 -13.48 31.95
CA ALA A 550 -4.98 -12.14 31.67
C ALA A 550 -3.60 -11.91 32.29
N GLU A 551 -3.37 -12.37 33.53
CA GLU A 551 -2.07 -12.29 34.21
C GLU A 551 -1.00 -13.18 33.56
N ALA A 552 -1.38 -14.40 33.17
CA ALA A 552 -0.54 -15.36 32.46
C ALA A 552 -0.06 -14.80 31.12
N GLU A 553 -1.00 -14.31 30.31
CA GLU A 553 -0.73 -13.73 28.99
C GLU A 553 0.09 -12.44 29.11
N ALA A 554 -0.14 -11.63 30.14
CA ALA A 554 0.69 -10.46 30.45
C ALA A 554 2.13 -10.84 30.84
N THR A 555 2.31 -11.94 31.58
CA THR A 555 3.63 -12.46 31.95
C THR A 555 4.38 -12.96 30.72
N ALA A 556 3.72 -13.73 29.84
CA ALA A 556 4.28 -14.20 28.58
C ALA A 556 4.66 -13.05 27.65
N GLU A 557 3.78 -12.05 27.50
CA GLU A 557 4.07 -10.82 26.75
C GLU A 557 5.30 -10.11 27.32
N GLY A 558 5.46 -10.06 28.64
CA GLY A 558 6.61 -9.48 29.32
C GLY A 558 7.93 -10.21 29.04
N ILE A 559 7.94 -11.56 29.06
CA ILE A 559 9.10 -12.39 28.72
C ILE A 559 9.56 -12.11 27.28
N LEU A 560 8.61 -12.12 26.33
CA LEU A 560 8.91 -11.87 24.92
C LEU A 560 9.35 -10.42 24.68
N ALA A 561 8.72 -9.44 25.34
CA ALA A 561 9.12 -8.02 25.28
C ALA A 561 10.57 -7.83 25.72
N ALA A 562 10.97 -8.49 26.81
CA ALA A 562 12.33 -8.42 27.31
C ALA A 562 13.35 -9.01 26.31
N GLY A 563 13.03 -10.16 25.69
CA GLY A 563 13.85 -10.73 24.63
C GLY A 563 13.97 -9.87 23.38
N ILE A 564 12.85 -9.26 22.94
CA ILE A 564 12.83 -8.31 21.82
C ILE A 564 13.74 -7.12 22.12
N SER A 565 13.63 -6.55 23.32
CA SER A 565 14.46 -5.42 23.77
C SER A 565 15.94 -5.78 23.79
N GLN A 566 16.32 -6.98 24.22
CA GLN A 566 17.73 -7.41 24.17
C GLN A 566 18.25 -7.57 22.73
N LEU A 567 17.47 -8.17 21.83
CA LEU A 567 17.85 -8.30 20.42
C LEU A 567 17.95 -6.94 19.73
N GLU A 568 17.03 -6.01 20.05
CA GLU A 568 17.09 -4.62 19.59
C GLU A 568 18.34 -3.91 20.10
N ALA A 569 18.67 -4.05 21.40
CA ALA A 569 19.88 -3.47 21.97
C ALA A 569 21.16 -3.99 21.29
N ILE A 570 21.22 -5.28 20.93
CA ILE A 570 22.36 -5.83 20.18
C ILE A 570 22.42 -5.26 18.76
N LEU A 571 21.28 -5.16 18.07
CA LEU A 571 21.23 -4.58 16.72
C LEU A 571 21.60 -3.09 16.74
N GLU A 572 21.16 -2.35 17.75
CA GLU A 572 21.52 -0.94 17.97
C GLU A 572 23.00 -0.78 18.29
N GLN A 573 23.56 -1.65 19.15
CA GLN A 573 24.99 -1.65 19.46
C GLN A 573 25.83 -1.90 18.19
N ARG A 574 25.45 -2.88 17.36
CA ARG A 574 26.12 -3.14 16.09
C ARG A 574 25.99 -1.98 15.11
N ALA A 575 24.80 -1.40 15.00
CA ALA A 575 24.59 -0.22 14.16
C ALA A 575 25.40 0.99 14.65
N ALA A 576 25.56 1.17 15.96
CA ALA A 576 26.39 2.21 16.55
C ALA A 576 27.89 1.96 16.28
N ALA A 577 28.38 0.73 16.46
CA ALA A 577 29.75 0.37 16.11
C ALA A 577 30.05 0.59 14.63
N PHE A 578 29.11 0.26 13.74
CA PHE A 578 29.24 0.53 12.32
C PHE A 578 29.19 2.04 12.01
N ARG A 579 28.31 2.80 12.66
CA ARG A 579 28.27 4.27 12.58
C ARG A 579 29.62 4.88 12.93
N ASP A 580 30.24 4.44 14.00
CA ASP A 580 31.51 5.00 14.47
C ASP A 580 32.63 4.72 13.46
N GLN A 581 32.65 3.54 12.83
CA GLN A 581 33.55 3.23 11.71
C GLN A 581 33.31 4.12 10.48
N VAL A 582 32.04 4.28 10.07
CA VAL A 582 31.67 5.16 8.94
C VAL A 582 32.09 6.61 9.24
N GLN A 583 31.88 7.08 10.46
CA GLN A 583 32.28 8.42 10.88
C GLN A 583 33.80 8.60 10.86
N ALA A 584 34.57 7.60 11.29
CA ALA A 584 36.02 7.65 11.22
C ALA A 584 36.51 7.78 9.77
N VAL A 585 35.99 6.92 8.88
CA VAL A 585 36.36 6.87 7.46
C VAL A 585 35.98 8.16 6.72
N LEU A 586 34.80 8.70 6.98
CA LEU A 586 34.29 9.89 6.29
C LEU A 586 34.50 11.20 7.04
N SER A 587 35.23 11.19 8.17
CA SER A 587 35.36 12.32 9.11
C SER A 587 35.64 13.68 8.46
N GLN A 588 36.47 13.73 7.43
CA GLN A 588 36.81 14.96 6.70
C GLN A 588 35.70 15.48 5.79
N GLN A 589 34.82 14.59 5.32
CA GLN A 589 33.72 14.89 4.40
C GLN A 589 32.41 15.12 5.13
N LEU A 590 32.26 14.64 6.36
CA LEU A 590 31.02 14.76 7.12
C LEU A 590 30.72 16.21 7.52
N LEU A 591 29.43 16.54 7.48
CA LEU A 591 28.88 17.74 8.12
C LEU A 591 29.07 17.58 9.63
N ARG A 592 29.72 18.54 10.29
CA ARG A 592 29.85 18.50 11.76
C ARG A 592 28.54 18.92 12.40
N ASP A 593 28.23 18.37 13.56
CA ASP A 593 27.01 18.75 14.26
C ASP A 593 27.11 20.22 14.69
N GLY A 594 26.03 20.97 14.51
CA GLY A 594 26.00 22.43 14.56
C GLY A 594 26.16 23.11 13.19
N GLU A 595 26.95 22.56 12.25
CA GLU A 595 27.15 23.18 10.91
C GLU A 595 25.87 23.21 10.06
N GLN A 596 24.82 22.48 10.46
CA GLN A 596 23.50 22.60 9.85
C GLN A 596 22.80 23.94 10.13
N ILE A 597 23.22 24.68 11.16
CA ILE A 597 22.72 26.02 11.47
C ILE A 597 23.63 27.03 10.76
N LEU A 598 23.11 27.59 9.69
CA LEU A 598 23.82 28.54 8.83
C LEU A 598 23.84 29.93 9.47
N ALA A 599 22.70 30.36 9.99
CA ALA A 599 22.52 31.63 10.69
C ALA A 599 21.41 31.52 11.74
N ALA A 600 21.47 32.37 12.75
CA ALA A 600 20.43 32.54 13.74
C ALA A 600 20.42 34.01 14.18
N GLY A 601 19.24 34.55 14.47
CA GLY A 601 19.12 35.95 14.87
C GLY A 601 17.77 36.24 15.52
N VAL A 602 17.66 37.44 16.06
CA VAL A 602 16.42 37.99 16.59
C VAL A 602 16.12 39.29 15.88
N ASP A 603 14.99 39.31 15.20
CA ASP A 603 14.46 40.49 14.54
C ASP A 603 13.28 41.04 15.33
N ARG A 604 12.99 42.32 15.14
CA ARG A 604 11.74 42.90 15.62
C ARG A 604 10.58 42.45 14.71
N ALA A 605 9.47 42.15 15.34
CA ALA A 605 8.24 41.80 14.66
C ALA A 605 7.06 42.54 15.28
N ILE A 606 5.96 42.56 14.54
CA ILE A 606 4.68 43.06 15.03
C ILE A 606 3.62 41.98 14.87
N ILE A 607 2.65 41.98 15.77
CA ILE A 607 1.40 41.24 15.62
C ILE A 607 0.28 42.27 15.47
N ALA A 608 -0.26 42.39 14.27
CA ALA A 608 -1.40 43.24 13.96
C ALA A 608 -2.69 42.41 14.05
N SER A 609 -3.51 42.70 15.06
CA SER A 609 -4.77 42.00 15.33
C SER A 609 -5.97 42.79 14.81
N PHE A 610 -6.69 42.23 13.85
CA PHE A 610 -7.88 42.81 13.24
C PHE A 610 -9.15 42.15 13.81
N PRO A 611 -10.12 42.88 14.37
CA PRO A 611 -11.33 42.29 14.92
C PRO A 611 -12.20 41.66 13.83
N LEU A 612 -12.73 40.47 14.12
CA LEU A 612 -13.63 39.72 13.24
C LEU A 612 -15.05 39.74 13.81
N SER A 613 -16.05 39.87 12.91
CA SER A 613 -17.47 39.77 13.26
C SER A 613 -17.92 38.32 13.47
N ALA A 614 -17.25 37.37 12.81
CA ALA A 614 -17.49 35.94 12.91
C ALA A 614 -16.20 35.15 12.62
N ARG A 615 -16.13 33.89 13.07
CA ARG A 615 -14.99 33.01 12.76
C ARG A 615 -15.01 32.62 11.27
N PRO A 616 -13.98 32.96 10.47
CA PRO A 616 -13.93 32.60 9.05
C PRO A 616 -13.66 31.10 8.85
N ASP A 617 -14.01 30.62 7.67
CA ASP A 617 -13.62 29.28 7.21
C ASP A 617 -12.10 29.14 7.16
N ALA A 618 -11.57 28.01 7.66
CA ALA A 618 -10.13 27.78 7.73
C ALA A 618 -9.46 27.85 6.35
N GLY A 619 -10.09 27.30 5.31
CA GLY A 619 -9.55 27.35 3.94
C GLY A 619 -9.51 28.76 3.35
N SER A 620 -10.40 29.66 3.77
CA SER A 620 -10.35 31.07 3.39
C SER A 620 -9.18 31.83 4.04
N VAL A 621 -8.86 31.51 5.30
CA VAL A 621 -7.73 32.07 6.05
C VAL A 621 -6.42 31.62 5.43
N GLU A 622 -6.28 30.33 5.12
CA GLU A 622 -5.07 29.78 4.49
C GLU A 622 -4.79 30.39 3.11
N ARG A 623 -5.81 30.45 2.23
CA ARG A 623 -5.67 31.09 0.92
C ARG A 623 -5.29 32.55 1.03
N THR A 624 -5.88 33.27 1.99
CA THR A 624 -5.53 34.68 2.22
C THR A 624 -4.10 34.81 2.71
N ARG A 625 -3.66 33.98 3.66
CA ARG A 625 -2.28 33.96 4.13
C ARG A 625 -1.31 33.78 2.98
N ASP A 626 -1.54 32.79 2.12
CA ASP A 626 -0.61 32.47 1.04
C ASP A 626 -0.53 33.64 0.03
N ARG A 627 -1.65 34.32 -0.27
CA ARG A 627 -1.67 35.55 -1.09
C ARG A 627 -0.95 36.72 -0.43
N VAL A 628 -1.16 36.92 0.88
CA VAL A 628 -0.52 37.98 1.65
C VAL A 628 1.00 37.77 1.71
N ARG A 629 1.47 36.53 1.93
CA ARG A 629 2.90 36.20 1.94
C ARG A 629 3.56 36.35 0.56
N ASN A 630 2.84 36.02 -0.51
CA ASN A 630 3.32 36.27 -1.87
C ASN A 630 3.44 37.77 -2.19
N ALA A 631 2.55 38.59 -1.64
CA ALA A 631 2.61 40.05 -1.80
C ALA A 631 3.67 40.70 -0.88
N GLU A 632 3.96 40.09 0.27
CA GLU A 632 4.84 40.64 1.30
C GLU A 632 5.64 39.54 1.99
N ALA A 633 6.91 39.40 1.60
CA ALA A 633 7.80 38.36 2.12
C ALA A 633 8.10 38.50 3.63
N SER A 634 7.94 39.69 4.21
CA SER A 634 8.13 39.92 5.66
C SER A 634 7.04 39.28 6.53
N VAL A 635 5.92 38.84 5.96
CA VAL A 635 4.82 38.21 6.70
C VAL A 635 5.21 36.80 7.15
N ILE A 636 5.19 36.62 8.46
CA ILE A 636 5.52 35.36 9.15
C ILE A 636 4.31 34.43 9.12
N ASP A 637 3.16 34.89 9.63
CA ASP A 637 1.97 34.08 9.82
C ASP A 637 0.68 34.91 9.75
N LEU A 638 -0.44 34.24 9.47
CA LEU A 638 -1.78 34.80 9.51
C LEU A 638 -2.73 33.75 10.05
N ARG A 639 -3.40 34.08 11.17
CA ARG A 639 -4.27 33.12 11.88
C ARG A 639 -5.41 33.80 12.62
N VAL A 640 -6.43 33.02 12.93
CA VAL A 640 -7.51 33.44 13.82
C VAL A 640 -7.12 33.13 15.25
N THR A 641 -7.20 34.13 16.13
CA THR A 641 -6.96 34.03 17.57
C THR A 641 -8.23 34.41 18.34
N PRO A 642 -8.47 33.81 19.52
CA PRO A 642 -9.50 34.28 20.42
C PRO A 642 -9.09 35.64 21.02
N ASP A 643 -10.03 36.58 21.05
CA ASP A 643 -9.88 37.91 21.66
C ASP A 643 -11.07 38.17 22.59
N GLY A 644 -10.95 37.71 23.83
CA GLY A 644 -12.07 37.67 24.78
C GLY A 644 -13.22 36.77 24.28
N GLN A 645 -14.42 37.35 24.14
CA GLN A 645 -15.61 36.68 23.58
C GLN A 645 -15.68 36.76 22.05
N ARG A 646 -14.72 37.42 21.41
CA ARG A 646 -14.68 37.64 19.95
C ARG A 646 -13.48 36.93 19.33
N TRP A 647 -13.39 37.01 18.01
CA TRP A 647 -12.28 36.50 17.23
C TRP A 647 -11.50 37.67 16.65
N ALA A 648 -10.19 37.52 16.55
CA ALA A 648 -9.32 38.44 15.82
C ALA A 648 -8.53 37.68 14.75
N LEU A 649 -8.24 38.35 13.65
CA LEU A 649 -7.28 37.91 12.66
C LEU A 649 -5.93 38.52 13.01
N ALA A 650 -5.02 37.71 13.53
CA ALA A 650 -3.68 38.14 13.87
C ALA A 650 -2.76 37.91 12.67
N VAL A 651 -2.14 38.99 12.17
CA VAL A 651 -1.14 38.98 11.09
C VAL A 651 0.19 39.38 11.70
N SER A 652 1.19 38.50 11.60
CA SER A 652 2.53 38.78 12.10
C SER A 652 3.52 39.03 10.97
N ALA A 653 4.39 40.03 11.13
CA ALA A 653 5.43 40.34 10.16
C ALA A 653 6.69 40.90 10.82
N LEU A 654 7.83 40.71 10.15
CA LEU A 654 9.10 41.34 10.49
C LEU A 654 9.01 42.86 10.24
N CYS A 655 9.55 43.67 11.14
CA CYS A 655 9.44 45.12 11.08
C CYS A 655 10.75 45.83 11.48
N PRO A 656 11.18 46.86 10.75
CA PRO A 656 12.26 47.75 11.20
C PRO A 656 11.91 48.44 12.54
N PRO A 657 12.91 48.71 13.39
CA PRO A 657 12.71 49.24 14.75
C PRO A 657 12.00 50.59 14.85
N ASP A 658 12.01 51.38 13.77
CA ASP A 658 11.48 52.75 13.67
C ASP A 658 10.12 52.85 12.93
N ARG A 659 9.52 51.72 12.51
CA ARG A 659 8.41 51.72 11.54
C ARG A 659 7.21 50.83 11.88
N THR A 660 6.96 50.59 13.17
CA THR A 660 5.85 49.74 13.64
C THR A 660 4.49 50.13 13.04
N ASP A 661 4.11 51.41 13.09
CA ASP A 661 2.82 51.88 12.58
C ASP A 661 2.73 51.80 11.06
N ALA A 662 3.82 52.14 10.37
CA ALA A 662 3.90 52.04 8.92
C ALA A 662 3.81 50.58 8.44
N ALA A 663 4.40 49.64 9.18
CA ALA A 663 4.30 48.21 8.89
C ALA A 663 2.88 47.70 9.14
N ALA A 664 2.23 48.10 10.23
CA ALA A 664 0.84 47.73 10.50
C ALA A 664 -0.13 48.28 9.44
N GLU A 665 0.06 49.52 9.00
CA GLU A 665 -0.72 50.12 7.91
C GLU A 665 -0.48 49.42 6.57
N ARG A 666 0.78 49.06 6.27
CA ARG A 666 1.11 48.27 5.08
C ARG A 666 0.44 46.89 5.12
N LEU A 667 0.46 46.20 6.25
CA LEU A 667 -0.25 44.92 6.42
C LEU A 667 -1.76 45.08 6.23
N ARG A 668 -2.34 46.18 6.73
CA ARG A 668 -3.76 46.50 6.52
C ARG A 668 -4.08 46.68 5.04
N GLN A 669 -3.25 47.42 4.30
CA GLN A 669 -3.41 47.63 2.86
C GLN A 669 -3.25 46.34 2.05
N ILE A 670 -2.26 45.51 2.38
CA ILE A 670 -2.06 44.20 1.72
C ILE A 670 -3.23 43.27 2.02
N LEU A 671 -3.67 43.20 3.28
CA LEU A 671 -4.84 42.41 3.65
C LEU A 671 -6.09 42.92 2.92
N GLN A 672 -6.23 44.24 2.75
CA GLN A 672 -7.31 44.84 1.98
C GLN A 672 -7.27 44.41 0.50
N ALA A 673 -6.08 44.32 -0.10
CA ALA A 673 -5.92 43.91 -1.49
C ALA A 673 -6.07 42.39 -1.70
N GLN A 674 -5.59 41.57 -0.75
CA GLN A 674 -5.38 40.13 -0.94
C GLN A 674 -6.42 39.22 -0.24
N ALA A 675 -7.25 39.77 0.66
CA ALA A 675 -8.25 38.98 1.37
C ALA A 675 -9.25 38.32 0.42
N THR A 676 -9.51 37.02 0.66
CA THR A 676 -10.58 36.32 -0.05
C THR A 676 -11.95 36.92 0.29
N LYS A 677 -12.90 36.89 -0.65
CA LYS A 677 -14.29 37.37 -0.43
C LYS A 677 -14.95 36.73 0.81
N SER A 678 -14.62 35.49 1.13
CA SER A 678 -15.12 34.81 2.33
C SER A 678 -14.59 35.44 3.61
N LEU A 679 -13.28 35.72 3.67
CA LEU A 679 -12.67 36.39 4.82
C LEU A 679 -13.20 37.83 4.97
N GLN A 680 -13.40 38.53 3.86
CA GLN A 680 -13.99 39.88 3.85
C GLN A 680 -15.38 39.93 4.52
N LYS A 681 -16.20 38.90 4.38
CA LYS A 681 -17.52 38.83 5.05
C LYS A 681 -17.43 38.68 6.57
N SER A 682 -16.33 38.10 7.05
CA SER A 682 -16.08 37.88 8.49
C SER A 682 -15.36 39.05 9.15
N MET A 683 -15.01 40.09 8.40
CA MET A 683 -14.28 41.26 8.87
C MET A 683 -15.06 42.52 8.52
N GLN A 684 -14.89 43.59 9.30
CA GLN A 684 -15.41 44.90 8.89
C GLN A 684 -14.57 45.42 7.71
N TRP A 685 -15.23 45.97 6.68
CA TRP A 685 -14.56 46.42 5.47
C TRP A 685 -14.80 47.90 5.20
N PRO A 686 -13.75 48.73 5.03
CA PRO A 686 -12.33 48.39 5.07
C PRO A 686 -11.87 47.92 6.48
N PRO A 687 -10.76 47.15 6.59
CA PRO A 687 -10.28 46.68 7.88
C PRO A 687 -9.99 47.89 8.79
N PRO A 688 -10.49 47.89 10.06
CA PRO A 688 -10.20 48.95 11.00
C PRO A 688 -8.69 48.94 11.36
N PRO A 689 -8.18 50.03 11.97
CA PRO A 689 -6.82 50.04 12.51
C PRO A 689 -6.59 48.83 13.43
N PRO A 690 -5.53 48.03 13.20
CA PRO A 690 -5.27 46.85 14.03
C PRO A 690 -4.80 47.26 15.41
N ARG A 691 -5.04 46.40 16.40
CA ARG A 691 -4.26 46.43 17.65
C ARG A 691 -2.85 45.91 17.33
N ILE A 692 -1.83 46.66 17.70
CA ILE A 692 -0.44 46.32 17.44
C ILE A 692 0.20 45.87 18.75
N ASP A 693 0.68 44.63 18.77
CA ASP A 693 1.51 44.12 19.86
C ASP A 693 2.95 43.93 19.32
N PRO A 694 3.95 44.70 19.81
CA PRO A 694 5.34 44.51 19.42
C PRO A 694 5.86 43.17 19.96
N ALA A 695 6.69 42.50 19.18
CA ALA A 695 7.22 41.19 19.53
C ALA A 695 8.66 40.99 19.00
N GLU A 696 9.33 39.97 19.53
CA GLU A 696 10.61 39.50 19.02
C GLU A 696 10.40 38.22 18.19
N ALA A 697 10.96 38.21 16.98
CA ALA A 697 10.94 37.05 16.11
C ALA A 697 12.33 36.42 16.08
N PHE A 698 12.40 35.16 16.51
CA PHE A 698 13.59 34.33 16.37
C PHE A 698 13.61 33.77 14.96
N HIS A 699 14.73 33.92 14.25
CA HIS A 699 14.93 33.24 12.98
C HIS A 699 16.09 32.26 13.05
N LEU A 700 15.96 31.16 12.30
CA LEU A 700 16.93 30.10 12.20
C LEU A 700 17.05 29.63 10.75
N ASP A 701 18.24 29.77 10.18
CA ASP A 701 18.54 29.29 8.83
C ASP A 701 19.14 27.90 8.96
N VAL A 702 18.36 26.88 8.58
CA VAL A 702 18.75 25.48 8.69
C VAL A 702 18.99 24.86 7.32
N ARG A 703 20.08 24.12 7.21
CA ARG A 703 20.37 23.29 6.05
C ARG A 703 19.47 22.05 6.04
N ILE A 704 18.92 21.74 4.88
CA ILE A 704 18.12 20.56 4.60
C ILE A 704 18.82 19.68 3.55
N ILE A 705 18.43 18.41 3.48
CA ILE A 705 19.05 17.44 2.58
C ILE A 705 18.41 17.47 1.20
N GLU A 706 17.09 17.56 1.17
CA GLU A 706 16.25 17.57 -0.02
C GLU A 706 16.09 18.99 -0.61
N ASP A 707 15.59 19.08 -1.85
CA ASP A 707 15.06 20.33 -2.38
C ASP A 707 13.83 20.74 -1.53
N PRO A 708 13.82 21.93 -0.90
CA PRO A 708 12.69 22.42 -0.13
C PRO A 708 11.45 22.62 -1.01
N LEU A 709 11.67 22.84 -2.30
CA LEU A 709 10.63 23.11 -3.27
C LEU A 709 10.23 21.86 -4.03
N ASP A 710 8.93 21.76 -4.30
CA ASP A 710 8.40 20.80 -5.24
C ASP A 710 8.60 21.32 -6.69
N ARG A 711 9.85 21.50 -7.12
CA ARG A 711 10.22 22.09 -8.43
C ARG A 711 9.93 21.16 -9.61
N TYR A 712 9.69 19.89 -9.35
CA TYR A 712 9.50 18.86 -10.36
C TYR A 712 8.07 18.30 -10.35
N PRO A 713 7.02 19.13 -10.51
CA PRO A 713 5.72 18.56 -10.82
C PRO A 713 5.87 17.86 -12.16
N SER A 714 5.46 16.61 -12.20
CA SER A 714 5.59 15.79 -13.38
C SER A 714 4.77 16.37 -14.55
N PRO A 715 5.09 16.03 -15.82
CA PRO A 715 4.34 16.53 -16.96
C PRO A 715 2.83 16.26 -16.87
N ILE A 716 2.44 15.07 -16.41
CA ILE A 716 1.02 14.70 -16.23
C ILE A 716 0.41 15.55 -15.12
N THR A 717 1.09 15.69 -13.98
CA THR A 717 0.61 16.53 -12.88
C THR A 717 0.46 17.99 -13.30
N ARG A 718 1.32 18.52 -14.17
CA ARG A 718 1.17 19.88 -14.74
C ARG A 718 -0.09 20.01 -15.59
N VAL A 719 -0.37 19.05 -16.47
CA VAL A 719 -1.61 19.04 -17.27
C VAL A 719 -2.84 18.97 -16.36
N VAL A 720 -2.80 18.08 -15.37
CA VAL A 720 -3.88 17.95 -14.37
C VAL A 720 -4.05 19.24 -13.60
N TYR A 721 -2.97 19.88 -13.13
CA TYR A 721 -3.03 21.16 -12.43
C TYR A 721 -3.51 22.27 -13.35
N ALA A 722 -3.18 22.27 -14.65
CA ALA A 722 -3.73 23.24 -15.60
C ALA A 722 -5.26 23.11 -15.71
N ILE A 723 -5.77 21.87 -15.77
CA ILE A 723 -7.22 21.60 -15.80
C ILE A 723 -7.88 21.95 -14.47
N MET A 724 -7.31 21.49 -13.35
CA MET A 724 -7.81 21.75 -12.00
C MET A 724 -7.71 23.23 -11.62
N GLY A 725 -6.75 23.95 -12.20
CA GLY A 725 -6.56 25.39 -12.07
C GLY A 725 -7.76 26.22 -12.51
N LEU A 726 -8.63 25.64 -13.36
CA LEU A 726 -9.91 26.25 -13.74
C LEU A 726 -10.92 26.26 -12.59
N PHE A 727 -10.73 25.41 -11.58
CA PHE A 727 -11.66 25.20 -10.46
C PHE A 727 -11.05 25.52 -9.10
N TYR A 728 -9.73 25.41 -8.95
CA TYR A 728 -9.00 25.53 -7.68
C TYR A 728 -7.65 26.24 -7.85
N ASP A 729 -7.17 26.91 -6.79
CA ASP A 729 -5.83 27.47 -6.76
C ASP A 729 -4.77 26.34 -6.83
N GLN A 730 -3.82 26.46 -7.77
CA GLN A 730 -2.77 25.46 -7.90
C GLN A 730 -1.85 25.46 -6.66
N PRO A 731 -1.40 24.28 -6.19
CA PRO A 731 -0.41 24.23 -5.11
C PRO A 731 0.89 24.89 -5.59
N THR A 732 1.40 25.85 -4.81
CA THR A 732 2.70 26.48 -5.09
C THR A 732 3.84 25.51 -4.77
N PRO A 733 4.99 25.60 -5.45
CA PRO A 733 6.18 24.80 -5.11
C PRO A 733 6.59 24.94 -3.63
N GLN A 734 6.27 26.09 -3.01
CA GLN A 734 6.56 26.42 -1.60
C GLN A 734 5.67 25.73 -0.58
N ARG A 735 4.72 24.87 -1.01
CA ARG A 735 3.74 24.25 -0.11
C ARG A 735 4.40 23.51 1.05
N ARG A 736 5.48 22.76 0.82
CA ARG A 736 6.22 22.03 1.86
C ARG A 736 6.88 22.96 2.87
N VAL A 737 7.55 24.00 2.39
CA VAL A 737 8.15 25.05 3.23
C VAL A 737 7.07 25.73 4.08
N ASN A 738 5.97 26.15 3.47
CA ASN A 738 4.85 26.78 4.18
C ASN A 738 4.19 25.84 5.20
N ALA A 739 4.08 24.55 4.88
CA ALA A 739 3.58 23.54 5.81
C ALA A 739 4.54 23.29 6.98
N LEU A 740 5.86 23.34 6.76
CA LEU A 740 6.86 23.28 7.82
C LEU A 740 6.72 24.46 8.78
N GLY A 741 6.60 25.68 8.25
CA GLY A 741 6.33 26.87 9.06
C GLY A 741 5.12 26.66 9.98
N ARG A 742 4.02 26.11 9.47
CA ARG A 742 2.83 25.78 10.29
C ARG A 742 3.08 24.68 11.32
N ALA A 743 3.78 23.62 10.95
CA ALA A 743 3.99 22.44 11.79
C ALA A 743 4.89 22.73 13.01
N VAL A 744 5.72 23.78 12.92
CA VAL A 744 6.56 24.26 14.04
C VAL A 744 5.75 25.03 15.09
N ARG A 745 4.49 25.37 14.82
CA ARG A 745 3.64 26.09 15.76
C ARG A 745 3.37 25.25 17.00
N ARG A 746 3.58 25.83 18.18
CA ARG A 746 3.22 25.23 19.46
C ARG A 746 2.51 26.26 20.34
N PRO A 747 1.21 26.06 20.64
CA PRO A 747 0.45 27.02 21.43
C PRO A 747 1.15 27.37 22.75
N GLY A 748 1.30 28.66 23.01
CA GLY A 748 1.95 29.19 24.21
C GLY A 748 3.49 29.18 24.18
N VAL A 749 4.11 28.62 23.15
CA VAL A 749 5.57 28.63 22.94
C VAL A 749 5.90 29.46 21.70
N PHE A 750 5.42 29.03 20.53
CA PHE A 750 5.55 29.71 19.25
C PHE A 750 4.17 29.85 18.63
N ASP A 751 3.51 30.96 18.90
CA ASP A 751 2.13 31.19 18.46
C ASP A 751 2.06 31.63 16.99
N HIS A 752 3.11 32.27 16.49
CA HIS A 752 3.24 32.69 15.10
C HIS A 752 4.52 32.11 14.52
N THR A 753 4.39 31.35 13.44
CA THR A 753 5.52 30.66 12.81
C THR A 753 5.42 30.73 11.29
N GLY A 754 6.56 30.87 10.65
CA GLY A 754 6.70 30.94 9.21
C GLY A 754 7.96 30.20 8.78
N ALA A 755 8.00 29.82 7.50
CA ALA A 755 9.21 29.31 6.89
C ALA A 755 9.32 29.84 5.45
N SER A 756 10.53 30.10 5.00
CA SER A 756 10.84 30.58 3.64
C SER A 756 12.11 29.92 3.11
N GLU A 757 12.28 29.95 1.81
CA GLU A 757 13.57 29.61 1.18
C GLU A 757 14.61 30.69 1.44
N ILE A 758 15.88 30.32 1.26
CA ILE A 758 17.01 31.25 1.26
C ILE A 758 17.50 31.32 -0.19
N ALA A 759 17.47 32.52 -0.79
CA ALA A 759 17.70 32.69 -2.23
C ALA A 759 19.06 32.16 -2.69
N ASP A 760 20.10 32.35 -1.86
CA ASP A 760 21.49 31.98 -2.19
C ASP A 760 21.86 30.56 -1.74
N GLU A 761 20.96 29.84 -1.04
CA GLU A 761 21.21 28.51 -0.47
C GLU A 761 20.03 27.58 -0.77
N PRO A 762 20.04 26.87 -1.92
CA PRO A 762 18.89 26.11 -2.41
C PRO A 762 18.48 24.95 -1.49
N ASN A 763 19.39 24.47 -0.64
CA ASN A 763 19.15 23.41 0.33
C ASN A 763 19.10 23.98 1.75
N ALA A 764 18.54 25.18 1.92
CA ALA A 764 18.33 25.78 3.22
C ALA A 764 16.94 26.42 3.32
N VAL A 765 16.40 26.38 4.52
CA VAL A 765 15.14 27.04 4.86
C VAL A 765 15.35 27.94 6.06
N ARG A 766 14.78 29.13 5.98
CA ARG A 766 14.66 30.05 7.11
C ARG A 766 13.38 29.75 7.84
N LEU A 767 13.50 29.45 9.13
CA LEU A 767 12.39 29.31 10.05
C LEU A 767 12.27 30.59 10.86
N VAL A 768 11.07 31.11 11.03
CA VAL A 768 10.82 32.31 11.84
C VAL A 768 9.71 32.00 12.83
N ALA A 769 9.91 32.32 14.09
CA ALA A 769 8.92 32.12 15.13
C ALA A 769 8.87 33.31 16.10
N ILE A 770 7.67 33.74 16.45
CA ILE A 770 7.46 34.70 17.54
C ILE A 770 7.14 33.90 18.80
N GLY A 771 8.06 33.96 19.77
CA GLY A 771 7.94 33.27 21.05
C GLY A 771 7.71 34.24 22.22
N ARG A 772 7.12 33.75 23.31
CA ARG A 772 7.04 34.50 24.57
C ARG A 772 8.34 34.34 25.35
N ALA A 773 8.82 35.42 25.97
CA ALA A 773 9.96 35.36 26.88
C ALA A 773 9.69 34.32 28.00
N GLY A 774 10.63 33.40 28.21
CA GLY A 774 10.53 32.34 29.23
C GLY A 774 9.93 31.01 28.78
N ALA A 775 9.71 30.78 27.48
CA ALA A 775 9.27 29.47 27.00
C ALA A 775 10.42 28.43 27.02
N GLU A 776 10.71 27.88 28.20
CA GLU A 776 11.69 26.79 28.38
C GLU A 776 11.07 25.46 27.96
N VAL A 777 11.16 25.12 26.67
CA VAL A 777 10.63 23.84 26.19
C VAL A 777 11.67 23.06 25.41
N GLY A 778 12.13 21.96 26.02
CA GLY A 778 12.74 20.84 25.30
C GLY A 778 14.20 21.02 24.86
N ALA A 779 14.93 22.05 25.35
CA ALA A 779 16.35 22.23 25.04
C ALA A 779 17.21 21.00 25.37
N ALA A 780 16.78 20.16 26.32
CA ALA A 780 17.43 18.89 26.66
C ALA A 780 17.52 17.89 25.49
N GLN A 781 16.75 18.08 24.41
CA GLN A 781 16.78 17.21 23.21
C GLN A 781 17.74 17.73 22.13
N VAL A 782 18.38 18.88 22.33
CA VAL A 782 19.32 19.49 21.39
C VAL A 782 20.74 19.12 21.78
N SER A 783 21.58 18.78 20.79
CA SER A 783 22.96 18.41 21.06
C SER A 783 23.78 19.61 21.54
N GLN A 784 24.83 19.33 22.33
CA GLN A 784 25.74 20.37 22.82
C GLN A 784 26.43 21.13 21.67
N ALA A 785 26.72 20.46 20.55
CA ALA A 785 27.31 21.11 19.38
C ALA A 785 26.36 22.15 18.76
N VAL A 786 25.06 21.83 18.69
CA VAL A 786 24.03 22.78 18.24
C VAL A 786 23.89 23.94 19.23
N LEU A 787 23.89 23.68 20.55
CA LEU A 787 23.83 24.73 21.56
C LEU A 787 25.05 25.65 21.51
N SER A 788 26.25 25.09 21.36
CA SER A 788 27.50 25.84 21.17
C SER A 788 27.41 26.72 19.93
N ARG A 789 26.96 26.16 18.80
CA ARG A 789 26.80 26.92 17.56
C ARG A 789 25.79 28.06 17.71
N LEU A 790 24.68 27.83 18.39
CA LEU A 790 23.71 28.88 18.70
C LEU A 790 24.30 29.95 19.61
N GLY A 791 25.12 29.58 20.59
CA GLY A 791 25.82 30.53 21.47
C GLY A 791 26.89 31.38 20.76
N GLU A 792 27.46 30.88 19.66
CA GLU A 792 28.33 31.69 18.79
C GLU A 792 27.53 32.71 17.96
N LEU A 793 26.29 32.37 17.59
CA LEU A 793 25.45 33.17 16.69
C LEU A 793 24.52 34.14 17.44
N LEU A 794 24.18 33.84 18.69
CA LEU A 794 23.17 34.55 19.48
C LEU A 794 23.68 34.94 20.86
N PRO A 795 23.20 36.06 21.43
CA PRO A 795 23.32 36.35 22.85
C PRO A 795 22.77 35.21 23.72
N ALA A 796 23.38 34.99 24.89
CA ALA A 796 23.05 33.88 25.79
C ALA A 796 21.53 33.78 26.12
N ALA A 797 20.84 34.91 26.30
CA ALA A 797 19.41 34.95 26.59
C ALA A 797 18.53 34.41 25.44
N GLN A 798 19.03 34.40 24.20
CA GLN A 798 18.30 34.02 23.00
C GLN A 798 18.60 32.58 22.54
N VAL A 799 19.63 31.94 23.11
CA VAL A 799 20.04 30.57 22.77
C VAL A 799 18.94 29.56 23.10
N ALA A 800 18.31 29.65 24.27
CA ALA A 800 17.29 28.69 24.71
C ALA A 800 16.02 28.72 23.82
N PRO A 801 15.42 29.89 23.49
CA PRO A 801 14.33 29.97 22.52
C PRO A 801 14.70 29.45 21.13
N ALA A 802 15.89 29.77 20.61
CA ALA A 802 16.35 29.27 19.32
C ALA A 802 16.55 27.75 19.31
N ALA A 803 17.08 27.19 20.41
CA ALA A 803 17.19 25.75 20.59
C ALA A 803 15.82 25.05 20.63
N ALA A 804 14.82 25.66 21.29
CA ALA A 804 13.45 25.17 21.29
C ALA A 804 12.81 25.21 19.90
N LEU A 805 13.09 26.26 19.11
CA LEU A 805 12.65 26.37 17.71
C LEU A 805 13.25 25.25 16.85
N TYR A 806 14.57 25.03 16.95
CA TYR A 806 15.25 23.94 16.27
C TYR A 806 14.69 22.56 16.67
N ALA A 807 14.47 22.33 17.97
CA ALA A 807 13.92 21.07 18.47
C ALA A 807 12.54 20.75 17.91
N GLN A 808 11.69 21.76 17.68
CA GLN A 808 10.38 21.62 17.04
C GLN A 808 10.46 21.49 15.52
N ALA A 809 11.43 22.16 14.90
CA ALA A 809 11.67 22.11 13.46
C ALA A 809 12.06 20.73 12.96
N VAL A 810 12.86 19.98 13.72
CA VAL A 810 13.33 18.63 13.32
C VAL A 810 12.18 17.65 13.05
N PRO A 811 11.24 17.39 13.98
CA PRO A 811 10.10 16.51 13.71
C PRO A 811 9.12 17.11 12.69
N ALA A 812 8.88 18.42 12.73
CA ALA A 812 8.01 19.10 11.78
C ALA A 812 8.51 18.98 10.32
N ALA A 813 9.82 19.12 10.10
CA ALA A 813 10.44 18.92 8.79
C ALA A 813 10.23 17.49 8.31
N ARG A 814 10.44 16.50 9.19
CA ARG A 814 10.24 15.08 8.87
C ARG A 814 8.81 14.79 8.40
N GLU A 815 7.80 15.38 9.04
CA GLU A 815 6.39 15.25 8.62
C GLU A 815 6.16 15.80 7.21
N GLN A 816 6.89 16.84 6.81
CA GLN A 816 6.87 17.43 5.48
C GLN A 816 7.88 16.78 4.51
N ARG A 817 8.43 15.62 4.87
CA ARG A 817 9.47 14.89 4.12
C ARG A 817 10.70 15.75 3.82
N MET A 818 11.02 16.68 4.71
CA MET A 818 12.26 17.45 4.72
C MET A 818 13.11 16.95 5.88
N THR A 819 14.40 16.75 5.62
CA THR A 819 15.35 16.31 6.63
C THR A 819 16.30 17.46 6.90
N ILE A 820 16.21 18.03 8.11
CA ILE A 820 17.24 18.94 8.59
C ILE A 820 18.55 18.15 8.71
N ALA A 821 19.59 18.66 8.07
CA ALA A 821 20.88 17.99 7.97
C ALA A 821 21.48 17.75 9.37
N LYS A 822 22.06 16.56 9.57
CA LYS A 822 22.82 16.17 10.76
C LYS A 822 23.98 15.29 10.34
N THR A 823 25.07 15.27 11.10
CA THR A 823 26.24 14.40 10.82
C THR A 823 25.81 12.96 10.55
N VAL A 824 25.01 12.40 11.45
CA VAL A 824 24.36 11.10 11.30
C VAL A 824 22.87 11.31 11.44
N VAL A 825 22.14 10.97 10.38
CA VAL A 825 20.68 11.10 10.32
C VAL A 825 20.02 9.89 11.01
N ALA A 826 20.56 8.69 10.77
CA ALA A 826 20.10 7.45 11.39
C ALA A 826 21.21 6.40 11.40
N ALA A 827 21.20 5.51 12.39
CA ALA A 827 21.97 4.28 12.39
C ALA A 827 21.07 3.16 12.91
N ALA A 828 20.85 2.13 12.12
CA ALA A 828 19.95 1.02 12.45
C ALA A 828 20.27 -0.22 11.61
N PHE A 829 19.58 -1.32 11.88
CA PHE A 829 19.53 -2.44 10.93
C PHE A 829 18.58 -2.12 9.77
N ALA A 830 19.01 -2.33 8.53
CA ALA A 830 18.17 -2.21 7.35
C ALA A 830 17.77 -3.59 6.81
N LYS A 831 16.46 -3.77 6.56
CA LYS A 831 15.94 -4.95 5.86
C LYS A 831 16.37 -4.95 4.39
N GLN A 832 16.32 -6.13 3.78
CA GLN A 832 16.46 -6.28 2.33
C GLN A 832 15.43 -5.39 1.64
N GLN A 833 15.88 -4.52 0.75
CA GLN A 833 14.99 -3.75 -0.09
C GLN A 833 14.57 -4.62 -1.27
N TYR A 834 13.31 -4.49 -1.67
CA TYR A 834 12.78 -5.06 -2.90
C TYR A 834 12.33 -3.92 -3.79
N ASP A 835 12.68 -4.03 -5.07
CA ASP A 835 12.18 -3.14 -6.11
C ASP A 835 11.15 -3.92 -6.93
N TYR A 836 9.89 -3.78 -6.53
CA TYR A 836 8.77 -4.42 -7.20
C TYR A 836 8.53 -3.80 -8.59
N LEU A 837 8.97 -2.55 -8.81
CA LEU A 837 8.86 -1.88 -10.11
C LEU A 837 9.71 -2.59 -11.17
N ALA A 838 10.86 -3.15 -10.79
CA ALA A 838 11.67 -3.97 -11.69
C ALA A 838 10.91 -5.18 -12.25
N GLY A 839 9.90 -5.70 -11.54
CA GLY A 839 9.03 -6.77 -12.04
C GLY A 839 8.34 -6.43 -13.36
N TYR A 840 8.13 -5.15 -13.69
CA TYR A 840 7.60 -4.74 -14.99
C TYR A 840 8.54 -5.08 -16.15
N ILE A 841 9.86 -5.20 -15.94
CA ILE A 841 10.79 -5.69 -16.95
C ILE A 841 10.44 -7.13 -17.32
N ALA A 842 10.23 -7.99 -16.32
CA ALA A 842 9.81 -9.38 -16.55
C ALA A 842 8.42 -9.45 -17.21
N VAL A 843 7.47 -8.60 -16.79
CA VAL A 843 6.15 -8.49 -17.45
C VAL A 843 6.33 -8.13 -18.93
N PHE A 844 7.16 -7.15 -19.25
CA PHE A 844 7.39 -6.70 -20.62
C PHE A 844 7.99 -7.82 -21.48
N VAL A 845 9.02 -8.52 -20.98
CA VAL A 845 9.63 -9.66 -21.69
C VAL A 845 8.59 -10.76 -21.96
N LEU A 846 7.79 -11.11 -20.95
CA LEU A 846 6.71 -12.09 -21.10
C LEU A 846 5.69 -11.62 -22.15
N GLN A 847 5.27 -10.36 -22.09
CA GLN A 847 4.32 -9.80 -23.05
C GLN A 847 4.85 -9.82 -24.50
N LEU A 848 6.14 -9.57 -24.72
CA LEU A 848 6.75 -9.71 -26.05
C LEU A 848 6.75 -11.16 -26.55
N ILE A 849 7.03 -12.12 -25.67
CA ILE A 849 6.93 -13.56 -25.98
C ILE A 849 5.49 -13.92 -26.37
N GLY A 850 4.51 -13.49 -25.56
CA GLY A 850 3.09 -13.69 -25.85
C GLY A 850 2.68 -13.08 -27.20
N LEU A 851 3.09 -11.83 -27.47
CA LEU A 851 2.81 -11.18 -28.74
C LEU A 851 3.39 -11.95 -29.94
N GLY A 852 4.64 -12.45 -29.81
CA GLY A 852 5.26 -13.30 -30.82
C GLY A 852 4.48 -14.59 -31.10
N ILE A 853 3.97 -15.25 -30.05
CA ILE A 853 3.12 -16.43 -30.17
C ILE A 853 1.78 -16.09 -30.84
N THR A 854 1.17 -14.96 -30.50
CA THR A 854 -0.05 -14.46 -31.17
C THR A 854 0.17 -14.26 -32.67
N PHE A 855 1.27 -13.61 -33.07
CA PHE A 855 1.61 -13.44 -34.49
C PHE A 855 1.82 -14.77 -35.20
N PHE A 856 2.51 -15.72 -34.55
CA PHE A 856 2.68 -17.06 -35.09
C PHE A 856 1.34 -17.79 -35.27
N PHE A 857 0.43 -17.70 -34.30
CA PHE A 857 -0.92 -18.26 -34.43
C PHE A 857 -1.68 -17.64 -35.61
N LEU A 858 -1.67 -16.31 -35.74
CA LEU A 858 -2.32 -15.62 -36.86
C LEU A 858 -1.69 -15.94 -38.21
N TYR A 859 -0.38 -16.18 -38.24
CA TYR A 859 0.31 -16.69 -39.43
C TYR A 859 -0.21 -18.09 -39.81
N LEU A 860 -0.36 -19.00 -38.84
CA LEU A 860 -0.94 -20.33 -39.07
C LEU A 860 -2.38 -20.27 -39.60
N VAL A 861 -3.17 -19.29 -39.14
CA VAL A 861 -4.52 -19.01 -39.66
C VAL A 861 -4.44 -18.51 -41.10
N ARG A 862 -3.52 -17.58 -41.40
CA ARG A 862 -3.35 -17.00 -42.75
C ARG A 862 -2.95 -18.04 -43.80
N ILE A 863 -2.10 -19.00 -43.44
CA ILE A 863 -1.69 -20.10 -44.35
C ILE A 863 -2.69 -21.26 -44.38
N GLY A 864 -3.85 -21.14 -43.72
CA GLY A 864 -4.92 -22.15 -43.73
C GLY A 864 -4.63 -23.41 -42.89
N ARG A 865 -3.57 -23.43 -42.07
CA ARG A 865 -3.30 -24.55 -41.15
C ARG A 865 -4.26 -24.58 -39.97
N VAL A 866 -4.78 -23.43 -39.57
CA VAL A 866 -5.82 -23.29 -38.54
C VAL A 866 -7.09 -22.78 -39.21
N ARG A 867 -8.12 -23.63 -39.25
CA ARG A 867 -9.43 -23.32 -39.84
C ARG A 867 -10.35 -22.65 -38.83
N ARG A 868 -11.26 -21.79 -39.29
CA ARG A 868 -12.23 -21.07 -38.46
C ARG A 868 -13.51 -21.90 -38.33
N ARG A 869 -13.38 -23.10 -37.79
CA ARG A 869 -14.47 -24.09 -37.79
C ARG A 869 -15.75 -23.57 -37.12
N GLY A 870 -15.63 -22.78 -36.06
CA GLY A 870 -16.79 -22.19 -35.38
C GLY A 870 -17.51 -21.13 -36.24
N ALA A 871 -16.76 -20.35 -37.01
CA ALA A 871 -17.33 -19.41 -37.98
C ALA A 871 -17.93 -20.14 -39.19
N GLU A 872 -17.22 -21.13 -39.75
CA GLU A 872 -17.69 -21.99 -40.85
C GLU A 872 -19.01 -22.69 -40.50
N GLU A 873 -19.14 -23.22 -39.27
CA GLU A 873 -20.40 -23.79 -38.75
C GLU A 873 -21.52 -22.75 -38.61
N ALA A 874 -21.18 -21.52 -38.21
CA ALA A 874 -22.18 -20.46 -38.05
C ALA A 874 -22.70 -19.96 -39.41
N GLU A 875 -21.82 -19.85 -40.41
CA GLU A 875 -22.15 -19.49 -41.78
C GLU A 875 -22.98 -20.60 -42.47
N ALA A 876 -22.69 -21.88 -42.21
CA ALA A 876 -23.45 -23.00 -42.77
C ALA A 876 -24.89 -23.12 -42.25
N VAL A 877 -25.23 -22.45 -41.15
CA VAL A 877 -26.57 -22.45 -40.53
C VAL A 877 -27.41 -21.23 -40.98
N GLN A 878 -26.77 -20.21 -41.56
CA GLN A 878 -27.43 -19.05 -42.17
C GLN A 878 -27.78 -19.34 -43.61
#